data_AF-A0A959HH63-F1
#
_entry.id   AF-A0A959HH63-F1
#
_cell.length_a   1.000
_cell.length_b   1.000
_cell.length_c   1.000
_cell.angle_alpha   90.00
_cell.angle_beta   90.00
_cell.angle_gamma   90.00
#
_symmetry.space_group_name_H-M   'P 1'
#
loop_
_entity.id
_entity.type
_entity.pdbx_description
1 polymer ?
#
loop_
_entity_poly.entity_id
_entity_poly.type
_entity_poly.pdbx_seq_one_letter_code
_entity_poly.pdbx_strand_id
1 'polypeptide(L)'
;MKANEVNLNRFLSQADTQFVIPVYQRNYDWSGVQCEQLLNDIFKAGNDRKVNSHFIGSIVYIHDDVYSSSGIRELTIIDGQQRLTTVTLIYAVLLSLAREQQNHQLISRIEETYLINKFAQNEKLKLRPTENNDQALKHLLRSDGQQHEFKGYSRLVDNFNFFRNHINSINAELVQRGLDKLIFVEVSLERGKDDPQRIFESLNSTGLELSQADLIRNYILMGLKPKEQNRIYEQFWLPIETLARDEERNAERVSDLIRDFLTLENREIPNKNKVYQDFKKKYPFQEISELEEVLAKLKRFAHHYNKLLNPQNEPDRDIVKQLKWINKLDVNVAFPFLMEAYDDYQSGKLDKGAFVEVLELVQSFTWRRFVVGLPTNALNKIFMRLHEDVNYSNYVVSLYQSLMRKRGTQRFPRDGEVIATLRERDMYNIRPRNRSYFLERLENFENREPVQIDRNPDITVEHIFPQNPDPNWKITLGEEEFNFIKENYLNTIGNLTLSGNNGRLGNKYFTEKRDMSLDGKEQGYRYSRLWLNKGLADLEQWDKKTIESRFKRIAKRFLQIWKLPDVPLEEAPSEEVNIFDAEDPTYKKLEYAIFFDQKLSFRHVSQLYDHVLKLLFEMEPEIFFSPELSSKLSLTQDESQLRQALKISETYYVEANLDSRSKFERMKMLLSLLELEDELSVKYEGG
;
A
#
# COMPACT_ATOMS: atom_id res chain seq x y z
N MET A 1 17.73 -32.77 10.79
CA MET A 1 18.47 -31.51 11.04
C MET A 1 19.77 -31.79 11.79
N LYS A 2 20.92 -31.36 11.25
CA LYS A 2 22.21 -31.34 11.96
C LYS A 2 22.75 -29.92 11.97
N ALA A 3 23.22 -29.45 13.13
CA ALA A 3 23.80 -28.13 13.29
C ALA A 3 25.24 -28.24 13.79
N ASN A 4 26.20 -27.68 13.04
CA ASN A 4 27.62 -27.73 13.39
C ASN A 4 28.27 -26.35 13.22
N GLU A 5 29.22 -26.02 14.08
CA GLU A 5 30.11 -24.87 13.86
C GLU A 5 31.14 -25.21 12.78
N VAL A 6 31.21 -24.39 11.73
CA VAL A 6 32.10 -24.62 10.58
C VAL A 6 32.84 -23.33 10.21
N ASN A 7 34.11 -23.48 9.85
CA ASN A 7 34.92 -22.40 9.30
C ASN A 7 34.51 -22.08 7.85
N LEU A 8 34.39 -20.80 7.53
CA LEU A 8 33.97 -20.29 6.22
C LEU A 8 34.77 -20.90 5.07
N ASN A 9 36.10 -20.91 5.19
CA ASN A 9 36.98 -21.36 4.12
C ASN A 9 36.92 -22.87 3.95
N ARG A 10 36.73 -23.62 5.04
CA ARG A 10 36.49 -25.06 4.99
C ARG A 10 35.16 -25.41 4.33
N PHE A 11 34.12 -24.60 4.57
CA PHE A 11 32.83 -24.78 3.93
C PHE A 11 32.91 -24.50 2.42
N LEU A 12 33.47 -23.34 2.05
CA LEU A 12 33.60 -22.95 0.64
C LEU A 12 34.58 -23.83 -0.14
N SER A 13 35.58 -24.45 0.51
CA SER A 13 36.59 -25.29 -0.16
C SER A 13 36.17 -26.74 -0.38
N GLN A 14 34.96 -27.14 0.03
CA GLN A 14 34.47 -28.51 -0.19
C GLN A 14 34.60 -28.90 -1.67
N ALA A 15 35.19 -30.07 -1.90
CA ALA A 15 35.36 -30.62 -3.25
C ALA A 15 34.00 -31.01 -3.84
N ASP A 16 33.89 -30.89 -5.16
CA ASP A 16 32.70 -31.29 -5.93
C ASP A 16 31.39 -30.78 -5.33
N THR A 17 31.39 -29.56 -4.79
CA THR A 17 30.24 -28.95 -4.11
C THR A 17 29.86 -27.65 -4.80
N GLN A 18 28.57 -27.43 -5.01
CA GLN A 18 28.02 -26.20 -5.57
C GLN A 18 26.91 -25.66 -4.66
N PHE A 19 27.00 -24.38 -4.31
CA PHE A 19 25.98 -23.67 -3.54
C PHE A 19 24.97 -23.05 -4.49
N VAL A 20 23.72 -23.49 -4.43
CA VAL A 20 22.66 -23.04 -5.32
C VAL A 20 21.71 -22.14 -4.53
N ILE A 21 21.56 -20.89 -4.95
CA ILE A 21 20.51 -20.00 -4.47
C ILE A 21 19.28 -20.25 -5.34
N PRO A 22 18.19 -20.83 -4.78
CA PRO A 22 17.01 -21.19 -5.56
C PRO A 22 16.20 -19.95 -5.97
N VAL A 23 15.39 -20.07 -7.01
CA VAL A 23 14.63 -18.97 -7.64
C VAL A 23 13.65 -18.25 -6.71
N TYR A 24 13.23 -18.88 -5.62
CA TYR A 24 12.32 -18.29 -4.64
C TYR A 24 13.01 -17.37 -3.63
N GLN A 25 14.33 -17.42 -3.53
CA GLN A 25 15.08 -16.50 -2.68
C GLN A 25 15.10 -15.10 -3.30
N ARG A 26 15.04 -14.08 -2.44
CA ARG A 26 15.15 -12.68 -2.91
C ARG A 26 16.53 -12.43 -3.52
N ASN A 27 16.60 -11.46 -4.44
CA ASN A 27 17.85 -10.96 -5.00
C ASN A 27 18.78 -10.38 -3.92
N TYR A 28 20.00 -10.03 -4.32
CA TYR A 28 21.00 -9.52 -3.38
C TYR A 28 20.64 -8.09 -2.96
N ASP A 29 20.52 -7.87 -1.64
CA ASP A 29 19.86 -6.70 -1.06
C ASP A 29 20.64 -6.06 0.11
N TRP A 30 21.81 -6.61 0.46
CA TRP A 30 22.70 -5.93 1.40
C TRP A 30 23.14 -4.58 0.83
N SER A 31 22.94 -3.52 1.61
CA SER A 31 23.42 -2.16 1.33
C SER A 31 24.87 -1.98 1.78
N GLY A 32 25.45 -0.82 1.45
CA GLY A 32 26.81 -0.45 1.89
C GLY A 32 27.00 -0.57 3.41
N VAL A 33 25.97 -0.31 4.23
CA VAL A 33 26.07 -0.41 5.70
C VAL A 33 26.37 -1.85 6.15
N GLN A 34 25.66 -2.85 5.61
CA GLN A 34 25.93 -4.25 5.95
C GLN A 34 27.30 -4.71 5.42
N CYS A 35 27.68 -4.25 4.22
CA CYS A 35 28.99 -4.55 3.64
C CYS A 35 30.14 -3.97 4.46
N GLU A 36 30.01 -2.73 4.91
CA GLU A 36 30.97 -2.05 5.78
C GLU A 36 31.11 -2.77 7.11
N GLN A 37 29.98 -3.16 7.72
CA GLN A 37 29.99 -3.93 8.97
C GLN A 37 30.76 -5.24 8.83
N LEU A 38 30.45 -6.05 7.81
CA LEU A 38 31.15 -7.32 7.57
C LEU A 38 32.65 -7.09 7.31
N LEU A 39 33.01 -6.06 6.55
CA LEU A 39 34.40 -5.74 6.26
C LEU A 39 35.18 -5.33 7.53
N ASN A 40 34.56 -4.51 8.37
CA ASN A 40 35.13 -4.11 9.66
C ASN A 40 35.34 -5.31 10.59
N ASP A 41 34.41 -6.25 10.59
CA ASP A 41 34.53 -7.48 11.36
C ASP A 41 35.66 -8.38 10.85
N ILE A 42 35.84 -8.48 9.52
CA ILE A 42 36.98 -9.15 8.89
C ILE A 42 38.30 -8.47 9.29
N PHE A 43 38.38 -7.14 9.23
CA PHE A 43 39.59 -6.41 9.61
C PHE A 43 39.93 -6.62 11.09
N LYS A 44 38.95 -6.56 11.99
CA LYS A 44 39.15 -6.83 13.42
C LYS A 44 39.67 -8.25 13.64
N ALA A 45 39.05 -9.25 13.02
CA ALA A 45 39.48 -10.65 13.13
C ALA A 45 40.91 -10.86 12.60
N GLY A 46 41.26 -10.23 11.48
CA GLY A 46 42.59 -10.32 10.88
C GLY A 46 43.68 -9.61 11.70
N ASN A 47 43.35 -8.49 12.34
CA ASN A 47 44.32 -7.66 13.07
C ASN A 47 44.65 -8.23 14.46
N ASP A 48 43.65 -8.79 15.14
CA ASP A 48 43.84 -9.34 16.48
C ASP A 48 44.34 -10.80 16.43
N ARG A 49 45.60 -11.01 16.84
CA ARG A 49 46.20 -12.35 16.93
C ARG A 49 45.59 -13.22 18.04
N LYS A 50 44.85 -12.65 19.00
CA LYS A 50 44.18 -13.37 20.08
C LYS A 50 42.80 -13.89 19.69
N VAL A 51 42.20 -13.33 18.65
CA VAL A 51 40.92 -13.81 18.10
C VAL A 51 41.19 -15.04 17.25
N ASN A 52 40.75 -16.20 17.75
CA ASN A 52 40.89 -17.49 17.07
C ASN A 52 39.74 -17.78 16.10
N SER A 53 38.56 -17.22 16.37
CA SER A 53 37.39 -17.32 15.50
C SER A 53 36.48 -16.10 15.65
N HIS A 54 35.73 -15.78 14.59
CA HIS A 54 34.75 -14.70 14.58
C HIS A 54 33.43 -15.18 13.98
N PHE A 55 32.35 -15.11 14.75
CA PHE A 55 31.04 -15.62 14.36
C PHE A 55 30.29 -14.63 13.47
N ILE A 56 29.88 -15.08 12.28
CA ILE A 56 29.19 -14.25 11.28
C ILE A 56 27.72 -14.62 11.04
N GLY A 57 27.18 -15.60 11.78
CA GLY A 57 25.78 -16.03 11.70
C GLY A 57 25.61 -17.52 11.36
N SER A 58 24.49 -17.84 10.72
CA SER A 58 24.15 -19.20 10.27
C SER A 58 24.01 -19.28 8.75
N ILE A 59 24.23 -20.47 8.20
CA ILE A 59 23.89 -20.82 6.82
C ILE A 59 23.06 -22.09 6.87
N VAL A 60 21.88 -22.06 6.27
CA VAL A 60 20.95 -23.20 6.24
C VAL A 60 20.79 -23.65 4.81
N TYR A 61 20.94 -24.95 4.57
CA TYR A 61 20.84 -25.52 3.23
C TYR A 61 20.19 -26.90 3.23
N ILE A 62 19.55 -27.23 2.11
CA ILE A 62 19.05 -28.58 1.80
C ILE A 62 20.08 -29.26 0.91
N HIS A 63 20.31 -30.55 1.16
CA HIS A 63 20.99 -31.40 0.20
C HIS A 63 20.12 -32.60 -0.17
N ASP A 64 20.26 -33.05 -1.41
CA ASP A 64 19.77 -34.35 -1.84
C ASP A 64 20.92 -35.36 -1.64
N ASP A 65 20.64 -36.57 -1.12
CA ASP A 65 21.65 -37.66 -0.99
C ASP A 65 22.06 -38.26 -2.36
N VAL A 66 21.63 -37.64 -3.46
CA VAL A 66 21.87 -38.08 -4.83
C VAL A 66 22.82 -37.07 -5.48
N TYR A 67 24.00 -37.54 -5.88
CA TYR A 67 24.90 -36.75 -6.73
C TYR A 67 24.15 -36.33 -8.00
N SER A 68 24.26 -35.06 -8.39
CA SER A 68 23.75 -34.61 -9.68
C SER A 68 24.41 -35.41 -10.81
N SER A 69 23.81 -35.42 -12.00
CA SER A 69 24.32 -36.16 -13.16
C SER A 69 25.77 -35.81 -13.55
N SER A 70 26.30 -34.69 -13.03
CA SER A 70 27.66 -34.18 -13.20
C SER A 70 28.65 -34.61 -12.10
N GLY A 71 28.23 -35.39 -11.10
CA GLY A 71 29.09 -35.83 -9.98
C GLY A 71 29.28 -34.76 -8.88
N ILE A 72 28.59 -33.63 -8.97
CA ILE A 72 28.68 -32.51 -8.03
C ILE A 72 27.52 -32.59 -7.03
N ARG A 73 27.83 -32.36 -5.75
CA ARG A 73 26.84 -32.20 -4.67
C ARG A 73 26.29 -30.78 -4.69
N GLU A 74 25.00 -30.64 -4.96
CA GLU A 74 24.31 -29.36 -4.89
C GLU A 74 23.76 -29.11 -3.47
N LEU A 75 24.14 -27.97 -2.88
CA LEU A 75 23.63 -27.49 -1.60
C LEU A 75 22.71 -26.30 -1.88
N THR A 76 21.40 -26.52 -1.73
CA THR A 76 20.38 -25.48 -1.97
C THR A 76 20.28 -24.58 -0.75
N ILE A 77 20.69 -23.32 -0.86
CA ILE A 77 20.72 -22.36 0.25
C ILE A 77 19.31 -21.86 0.55
N ILE A 78 18.91 -21.97 1.83
CA ILE A 78 17.61 -21.53 2.36
C ILE A 78 17.75 -20.24 3.15
N ASP A 79 18.85 -20.10 3.90
CA ASP A 79 19.19 -18.89 4.65
C ASP A 79 20.71 -18.67 4.65
N GLY A 80 21.13 -17.42 4.80
CA GLY A 80 22.54 -17.01 4.71
C GLY A 80 22.99 -16.62 3.29
N GLN A 81 22.08 -16.59 2.32
CA GLN A 81 22.39 -16.28 0.91
C GLN A 81 23.07 -14.91 0.72
N GLN A 82 22.67 -13.87 1.47
CA GLN A 82 23.24 -12.53 1.39
C GLN A 82 24.69 -12.50 1.89
N ARG A 83 24.97 -13.20 3.00
CA ARG A 83 26.32 -13.34 3.57
C ARG A 83 27.23 -14.11 2.61
N LEU A 84 26.75 -15.24 2.11
CA LEU A 84 27.51 -16.09 1.19
C LEU A 84 27.88 -15.33 -0.08
N THR A 85 26.92 -14.61 -0.68
CA THR A 85 27.15 -13.76 -1.86
C THR A 85 28.16 -12.66 -1.58
N THR A 86 28.07 -12.00 -0.42
CA THR A 86 29.01 -10.92 -0.04
C THR A 86 30.43 -11.44 0.17
N VAL A 87 30.60 -12.61 0.80
CA VAL A 87 31.90 -13.28 0.92
C VAL A 87 32.47 -13.64 -0.45
N THR A 88 31.64 -14.17 -1.35
CA THR A 88 32.04 -14.46 -2.74
C THR A 88 32.52 -13.19 -3.45
N LEU A 89 31.87 -12.03 -3.24
CA LEU A 89 32.32 -10.74 -3.78
C LEU A 89 33.70 -10.32 -3.23
N ILE A 90 33.95 -10.51 -1.93
CA ILE A 90 35.26 -10.21 -1.33
C ILE A 90 36.36 -11.08 -1.97
N TYR A 91 36.10 -12.37 -2.18
CA TYR A 91 37.02 -13.24 -2.91
C TYR A 91 37.23 -12.82 -4.37
N ALA A 92 36.18 -12.34 -5.04
CA ALA A 92 36.30 -11.80 -6.39
C ALA A 92 37.20 -10.55 -6.43
N VAL A 93 37.12 -9.67 -5.43
CA VAL A 93 38.03 -8.51 -5.30
C VAL A 93 39.47 -8.96 -5.04
N LEU A 94 39.69 -9.93 -4.15
CA LEU A 94 41.02 -10.50 -3.89
C LEU A 94 41.61 -11.15 -5.15
N LEU A 95 40.78 -11.80 -5.96
CA LEU A 95 41.16 -12.33 -7.27
C LEU A 95 41.57 -11.22 -8.24
N SER A 96 40.79 -10.14 -8.32
CA SER A 96 41.13 -8.97 -9.16
C SER A 96 42.49 -8.39 -8.77
N LEU A 97 42.76 -8.22 -7.47
CA LEU A 97 44.06 -7.74 -6.97
C LEU A 97 45.20 -8.72 -7.28
N ALA A 98 44.97 -10.03 -7.13
CA ALA A 98 45.97 -11.05 -7.46
C ALA A 98 46.32 -11.05 -8.96
N ARG A 99 45.34 -10.79 -9.84
CA ARG A 99 45.52 -10.61 -11.29
C ARG A 99 46.33 -9.34 -11.60
N GLU A 100 46.02 -8.22 -10.95
CA GLU A 100 46.78 -6.97 -11.09
C GLU A 100 48.25 -7.13 -10.65
N GLN A 101 48.52 -7.95 -9.64
CA GLN A 101 49.87 -8.27 -9.14
C GLN A 101 50.57 -9.41 -9.92
N GLN A 102 49.91 -10.02 -10.91
CA GLN A 102 50.40 -11.20 -11.64
C GLN A 102 50.81 -12.37 -10.73
N ASN A 103 50.15 -12.52 -9.57
CA ASN A 103 50.43 -13.61 -8.63
C ASN A 103 49.68 -14.89 -9.04
N HIS A 104 50.25 -15.63 -10.00
CA HIS A 104 49.63 -16.84 -10.57
C HIS A 104 49.26 -17.92 -9.54
N GLN A 105 50.03 -18.05 -8.45
CA GLN A 105 49.73 -19.00 -7.38
C GLN A 105 48.47 -18.59 -6.61
N LEU A 106 48.35 -17.31 -6.25
CA LEU A 106 47.19 -16.79 -5.52
C LEU A 106 45.93 -16.78 -6.39
N ILE A 107 46.06 -16.46 -7.68
CA ILE A 107 44.98 -16.54 -8.67
C ILE A 107 44.40 -17.97 -8.70
N SER A 108 45.26 -18.96 -8.92
CA SER A 108 44.85 -20.37 -8.99
C SER A 108 44.21 -20.84 -7.69
N ARG A 109 44.78 -20.44 -6.54
CA ARG A 109 44.23 -20.77 -5.23
C ARG A 109 42.82 -20.21 -5.04
N ILE A 110 42.59 -18.93 -5.35
CA ILE A 110 41.28 -18.30 -5.12
C ILE A 110 40.24 -18.83 -6.10
N GLU A 111 40.58 -18.88 -7.40
CA GLU A 111 39.66 -19.36 -8.43
C GLU A 111 39.26 -20.82 -8.19
N GLU A 112 40.22 -21.73 -8.05
CA GLU A 112 39.94 -23.16 -7.98
C GLU A 112 39.38 -23.62 -6.62
N THR A 113 39.63 -22.86 -5.53
CA THR A 113 39.15 -23.24 -4.19
C THR A 113 37.78 -22.67 -3.87
N TYR A 114 37.54 -21.38 -4.17
CA TYR A 114 36.40 -20.64 -3.63
C TYR A 114 35.36 -20.20 -4.67
N LEU A 115 35.76 -20.03 -5.94
CA LEU A 115 34.91 -19.39 -6.95
C LEU A 115 34.48 -20.33 -8.07
N ILE A 116 35.32 -21.27 -8.48
CA ILE A 116 35.14 -22.10 -9.68
C ILE A 116 35.37 -23.59 -9.37
N ASN A 117 34.40 -24.42 -9.75
CA ASN A 117 34.53 -25.88 -9.81
C ASN A 117 35.13 -26.28 -11.16
N LYS A 118 36.47 -26.41 -11.21
CA LYS A 118 37.26 -26.65 -12.44
C LYS A 118 36.78 -27.85 -13.27
N PHE A 119 36.33 -28.91 -12.60
CA PHE A 119 35.94 -30.18 -13.24
C PHE A 119 34.45 -30.27 -13.58
N ALA A 120 33.66 -29.21 -13.34
CA ALA A 120 32.25 -29.17 -13.70
C ALA A 120 32.06 -29.10 -15.22
N GLN A 121 31.14 -29.92 -15.77
CA GLN A 121 30.89 -30.00 -17.21
C GLN A 121 30.07 -28.81 -17.76
N ASN A 122 29.13 -28.26 -16.97
CA ASN A 122 28.21 -27.21 -17.40
C ASN A 122 28.49 -25.88 -16.69
N GLU A 123 27.91 -25.71 -15.49
CA GLU A 123 28.06 -24.49 -14.69
C GLU A 123 29.28 -24.63 -13.78
N LYS A 124 30.26 -23.75 -13.98
CA LYS A 124 31.55 -23.82 -13.27
C LYS A 124 31.56 -22.96 -12.02
N LEU A 125 30.62 -22.04 -11.84
CA LEU A 125 30.58 -21.21 -10.63
C LEU A 125 30.25 -22.05 -9.39
N LYS A 126 31.00 -21.82 -8.30
CA LYS A 126 30.79 -22.52 -7.03
C LYS A 126 29.57 -22.00 -6.28
N LEU A 127 29.28 -20.70 -6.40
CA LEU A 127 28.02 -20.09 -6.01
C LEU A 127 27.19 -19.82 -7.27
N ARG A 128 26.02 -20.43 -7.36
CA ARG A 128 25.03 -20.17 -8.41
C ARG A 128 23.94 -19.26 -7.83
N PRO A 129 23.97 -17.94 -8.11
CA PRO A 129 22.96 -17.03 -7.60
C PRO A 129 21.68 -17.07 -8.45
N THR A 130 20.69 -16.23 -8.11
CA THR A 130 19.50 -16.01 -8.94
C THR A 130 19.88 -15.44 -10.32
N GLU A 131 19.03 -15.57 -11.33
CA GLU A 131 19.36 -15.26 -12.73
C GLU A 131 19.89 -13.83 -12.96
N ASN A 132 19.27 -12.82 -12.35
CA ASN A 132 19.73 -11.42 -12.42
C ASN A 132 21.14 -11.25 -11.82
N ASN A 133 21.40 -11.92 -10.70
CA ASN A 133 22.67 -11.86 -10.00
C ASN A 133 23.75 -12.70 -10.71
N ASP A 134 23.35 -13.76 -11.43
CA ASP A 134 24.25 -14.65 -12.18
C ASP A 134 24.93 -13.90 -13.32
N GLN A 135 24.17 -13.10 -14.07
CA GLN A 135 24.73 -12.24 -15.12
C GLN A 135 25.75 -11.24 -14.55
N ALA A 136 25.44 -10.61 -13.42
CA ALA A 136 26.33 -9.67 -12.74
C ALA A 136 27.60 -10.36 -12.22
N LEU A 137 27.46 -11.49 -11.53
CA LEU A 137 28.61 -12.23 -10.97
C LEU A 137 29.53 -12.78 -12.07
N LYS A 138 28.95 -13.36 -13.14
CA LYS A 138 29.72 -13.80 -14.31
C LYS A 138 30.46 -12.65 -14.96
N HIS A 139 29.86 -11.46 -15.03
CA HIS A 139 30.53 -10.26 -15.54
C HIS A 139 31.73 -9.87 -14.67
N LEU A 140 31.60 -9.88 -13.34
CA LEU A 140 32.67 -9.53 -12.40
C LEU A 140 33.86 -10.52 -12.41
N LEU A 141 33.63 -11.79 -12.73
CA LEU A 141 34.66 -12.85 -12.68
C LEU A 141 35.43 -13.05 -13.99
N ARG A 142 34.99 -12.42 -15.09
CA ARG A 142 35.61 -12.53 -16.42
C ARG A 142 37.10 -12.13 -16.40
N SER A 143 37.90 -12.84 -17.19
CA SER A 143 39.37 -12.71 -17.25
C SER A 143 39.83 -11.72 -18.31
N ASP A 144 38.97 -11.37 -19.27
CA ASP A 144 39.22 -10.39 -20.31
C ASP A 144 38.87 -9.00 -19.78
N GLY A 145 39.88 -8.15 -19.57
CA GLY A 145 39.73 -6.77 -19.12
C GLY A 145 39.02 -5.84 -20.10
N GLN A 146 37.99 -6.31 -20.81
CA GLN A 146 37.14 -5.46 -21.64
C GLN A 146 36.15 -4.70 -20.75
N GLN A 147 36.28 -3.38 -20.79
CA GLN A 147 35.38 -2.36 -20.24
C GLN A 147 33.98 -2.39 -20.89
N HIS A 148 33.31 -3.54 -20.91
CA HIS A 148 31.87 -3.54 -21.18
C HIS A 148 31.18 -3.12 -19.90
N GLU A 149 30.65 -1.90 -19.85
CA GLU A 149 29.79 -1.48 -18.75
C GLU A 149 28.68 -2.52 -18.56
N PHE A 150 28.51 -2.99 -17.32
CA PHE A 150 27.37 -3.82 -16.98
C PHE A 150 26.09 -3.02 -17.29
N LYS A 151 25.28 -3.52 -18.22
CA LYS A 151 24.06 -2.83 -18.65
C LYS A 151 23.00 -2.93 -17.57
N GLY A 152 22.82 -1.87 -16.80
CA GLY A 152 21.77 -1.74 -15.79
C GLY A 152 22.32 -1.58 -14.38
N TYR A 153 21.42 -1.29 -13.44
CA TYR A 153 21.76 -1.20 -12.01
C TYR A 153 21.85 -2.60 -11.40
N SER A 154 22.96 -2.89 -10.70
CA SER A 154 23.10 -4.12 -9.92
C SER A 154 23.81 -3.84 -8.61
N ARG A 155 23.15 -4.17 -7.51
CA ARG A 155 23.70 -4.01 -6.15
C ARG A 155 24.93 -4.88 -5.92
N LEU A 156 25.04 -6.02 -6.60
CA LEU A 156 26.27 -6.84 -6.60
C LEU A 156 27.46 -6.07 -7.15
N VAL A 157 27.27 -5.31 -8.24
CA VAL A 157 28.32 -4.53 -8.89
C VAL A 157 28.71 -3.33 -8.00
N ASP A 158 27.73 -2.63 -7.43
CA ASP A 158 27.98 -1.55 -6.47
C ASP A 158 28.81 -2.01 -5.27
N ASN A 159 28.40 -3.12 -4.65
CA ASN A 159 29.09 -3.64 -3.47
C ASN A 159 30.47 -4.22 -3.83
N PHE A 160 30.64 -4.81 -5.02
CA PHE A 160 31.97 -5.18 -5.52
C PHE A 160 32.88 -3.96 -5.62
N ASN A 161 32.40 -2.86 -6.19
CA ASN A 161 33.16 -1.60 -6.29
C ASN A 161 33.46 -1.01 -4.91
N PHE A 162 32.50 -1.07 -3.97
CA PHE A 162 32.73 -0.70 -2.58
C PHE A 162 33.91 -1.50 -1.97
N PHE A 163 33.90 -2.82 -2.08
CA PHE A 163 35.00 -3.66 -1.57
C PHE A 163 36.32 -3.38 -2.31
N ARG A 164 36.29 -3.18 -3.62
CA ARG A 164 37.48 -2.84 -4.42
C ARG A 164 38.13 -1.52 -3.97
N ASN A 165 37.33 -0.55 -3.52
CA ASN A 165 37.85 0.72 -3.01
C ASN A 165 38.45 0.60 -1.60
N HIS A 166 38.04 -0.39 -0.81
CA HIS A 166 38.49 -0.56 0.58
C HIS A 166 39.53 -1.68 0.77
N ILE A 167 39.65 -2.61 -0.19
CA ILE A 167 40.64 -3.69 -0.19
C ILE A 167 41.67 -3.39 -1.26
N ASN A 168 42.94 -3.30 -0.86
CA ASN A 168 44.08 -2.98 -1.71
C ASN A 168 45.26 -3.91 -1.42
N SER A 169 46.35 -3.74 -2.16
CA SER A 169 47.56 -4.56 -2.01
C SER A 169 48.17 -4.54 -0.61
N ILE A 170 47.98 -3.48 0.17
CA ILE A 170 48.54 -3.32 1.53
C ILE A 170 47.74 -4.14 2.54
N ASN A 171 46.42 -4.18 2.41
CA ASN A 171 45.54 -4.84 3.39
C ASN A 171 44.99 -6.20 2.93
N ALA A 172 45.27 -6.64 1.70
CA ALA A 172 44.77 -7.92 1.17
C ALA A 172 45.14 -9.13 2.05
N GLU A 173 46.37 -9.19 2.58
CA GLU A 173 46.79 -10.27 3.49
C GLU A 173 46.07 -10.21 4.85
N LEU A 174 45.74 -9.00 5.31
CA LEU A 174 44.95 -8.81 6.53
C LEU A 174 43.52 -9.33 6.33
N VAL A 175 42.91 -9.02 5.20
CA VAL A 175 41.58 -9.50 4.82
C VAL A 175 41.56 -11.03 4.70
N GLN A 176 42.54 -11.64 4.04
CA GLN A 176 42.64 -13.10 3.93
C GLN A 176 42.73 -13.77 5.31
N ARG A 177 43.58 -13.25 6.21
CA ARG A 177 43.67 -13.75 7.59
C ARG A 177 42.38 -13.56 8.38
N GLY A 178 41.64 -12.49 8.12
CA GLY A 178 40.32 -12.26 8.71
C GLY A 178 39.30 -13.30 8.24
N LEU A 179 39.24 -13.55 6.92
CA LEU A 179 38.38 -14.57 6.30
C LEU A 179 38.68 -15.98 6.86
N ASP A 180 39.96 -16.32 7.04
CA ASP A 180 40.39 -17.60 7.62
C ASP A 180 39.85 -17.84 9.04
N LYS A 181 39.46 -16.79 9.77
CA LYS A 181 38.94 -16.87 11.14
C LYS A 181 37.42 -16.84 11.22
N LEU A 182 36.72 -16.61 10.10
CA LEU A 182 35.26 -16.54 10.13
C LEU A 182 34.66 -17.93 10.35
N ILE A 183 33.73 -18.02 11.29
CA ILE A 183 32.96 -19.22 11.60
C ILE A 183 31.46 -18.91 11.51
N PHE A 184 30.68 -19.91 11.13
CA PHE A 184 29.23 -19.83 11.12
C PHE A 184 28.65 -21.18 11.56
N VAL A 185 27.38 -21.17 11.98
CA VAL A 185 26.65 -22.42 12.25
C VAL A 185 26.04 -22.91 10.93
N GLU A 186 26.53 -24.03 10.43
CA GLU A 186 25.89 -24.73 9.31
C GLU A 186 24.70 -25.52 9.84
N VAL A 187 23.56 -25.43 9.15
CA VAL A 187 22.40 -26.26 9.40
C VAL A 187 22.07 -27.03 8.13
N SER A 188 22.30 -28.34 8.16
CA SER A 188 21.96 -29.22 7.04
C SER A 188 20.59 -29.86 7.25
N LEU A 189 19.76 -29.73 6.22
CA LEU A 189 18.42 -30.30 6.16
C LEU A 189 18.38 -31.42 5.11
N GLU A 190 17.77 -32.54 5.49
CA GLU A 190 17.54 -33.69 4.61
C GLU A 190 16.15 -33.57 3.95
N ARG A 191 16.10 -33.53 2.62
CA ARG A 191 14.83 -33.41 1.89
C ARG A 191 13.91 -34.60 2.19
N GLY A 192 12.67 -34.32 2.59
CA GLY A 192 11.66 -35.34 2.90
C GLY A 192 11.68 -35.86 4.35
N LYS A 193 12.72 -35.55 5.15
CA LYS A 193 12.73 -35.80 6.60
C LYS A 193 12.53 -34.53 7.42
N ASP A 194 13.23 -33.46 7.04
CA ASP A 194 13.08 -32.16 7.67
C ASP A 194 12.03 -31.33 6.91
N ASP A 195 11.31 -30.45 7.62
CA ASP A 195 10.40 -29.46 7.03
C ASP A 195 11.16 -28.14 6.83
N PRO A 196 11.64 -27.84 5.62
CA PRO A 196 12.48 -26.68 5.38
C PRO A 196 11.72 -25.36 5.54
N GLN A 197 10.41 -25.38 5.31
CA GLN A 197 9.55 -24.20 5.44
C GLN A 197 9.43 -23.79 6.91
N ARG A 198 9.13 -24.74 7.80
CA ARG A 198 9.05 -24.46 9.25
C ARG A 198 10.35 -23.91 9.81
N ILE A 199 11.48 -24.47 9.36
CA ILE A 199 12.81 -24.02 9.80
C ILE A 199 13.09 -22.61 9.28
N PHE A 200 12.77 -22.33 8.01
CA PHE A 200 12.88 -20.98 7.44
C PHE A 200 12.04 -19.95 8.19
N GLU A 201 10.78 -20.25 8.51
CA GLU A 201 9.90 -19.37 9.29
C GLU A 201 10.48 -19.06 10.67
N SER A 202 11.03 -20.07 11.35
CA SER A 202 11.62 -19.90 12.68
C SER A 202 12.85 -18.99 12.67
N LEU A 203 13.70 -19.10 11.64
CA LEU A 203 14.97 -18.37 11.54
C LEU A 203 14.77 -16.91 11.14
N ASN A 204 13.82 -16.63 10.24
CA ASN A 204 13.57 -15.26 9.76
C ASN A 204 12.87 -14.35 10.78
N SER A 205 12.42 -14.90 11.92
CA SER A 205 11.86 -14.11 13.02
C SER A 205 12.87 -13.16 13.69
N THR A 206 14.18 -13.29 13.39
CA THR A 206 15.27 -12.54 14.07
C THR A 206 16.16 -11.71 13.13
N GLY A 207 15.84 -11.66 11.82
CA GLY A 207 16.66 -11.01 10.78
C GLY A 207 16.03 -9.78 10.11
N LEU A 208 16.59 -9.36 8.96
CA LEU A 208 15.94 -8.41 8.06
C LEU A 208 14.58 -8.98 7.63
N GLU A 209 13.49 -8.29 7.97
CA GLU A 209 12.14 -8.75 7.66
C GLU A 209 11.95 -8.98 6.16
N LEU A 210 11.47 -10.17 5.81
CA LEU A 210 11.03 -10.48 4.45
C LEU A 210 9.69 -9.80 4.19
N SER A 211 9.46 -9.38 2.94
CA SER A 211 8.14 -8.90 2.56
C SER A 211 7.11 -10.03 2.65
N GLN A 212 5.83 -9.69 2.80
CA GLN A 212 4.77 -10.71 2.78
C GLN A 212 4.74 -11.47 1.46
N ALA A 213 5.01 -10.80 0.34
CA ALA A 213 5.19 -11.43 -0.96
C ALA A 213 6.34 -12.43 -0.99
N ASP A 214 7.50 -12.12 -0.39
CA ASP A 214 8.62 -13.07 -0.29
C ASP A 214 8.24 -14.31 0.53
N LEU A 215 7.56 -14.13 1.67
CA LEU A 215 7.09 -15.24 2.50
C LEU A 215 6.14 -16.16 1.72
N ILE A 216 5.21 -15.58 0.95
CA ILE A 216 4.27 -16.33 0.11
C ILE A 216 5.00 -17.04 -1.03
N ARG A 217 5.94 -16.38 -1.72
CA ARG A 217 6.78 -17.00 -2.75
C ARG A 217 7.52 -18.22 -2.21
N ASN A 218 8.13 -18.08 -1.04
CA ASN A 218 8.85 -19.14 -0.36
C ASN A 218 7.93 -20.30 -0.01
N TYR A 219 6.76 -20.02 0.57
CA TYR A 219 5.77 -21.05 0.89
C TYR A 219 5.35 -21.85 -0.33
N ILE A 220 5.07 -21.18 -1.44
CA ILE A 220 4.61 -21.81 -2.67
C ILE A 220 5.69 -22.68 -3.32
N LEU A 221 6.96 -22.28 -3.25
CA LEU A 221 8.03 -22.91 -4.04
C LEU A 221 8.90 -23.91 -3.25
N MET A 222 9.07 -23.75 -1.93
CA MET A 222 9.99 -24.58 -1.14
C MET A 222 9.64 -26.08 -1.14
N GLY A 223 8.35 -26.42 -1.20
CA GLY A 223 7.89 -27.81 -1.23
C GLY A 223 8.07 -28.54 -2.57
N LEU A 224 8.34 -27.80 -3.65
CA LEU A 224 8.36 -28.33 -5.02
C LEU A 224 9.74 -28.90 -5.41
N LYS A 225 9.78 -29.75 -6.44
CA LYS A 225 11.05 -30.22 -7.03
C LYS A 225 11.69 -29.10 -7.88
N PRO A 226 13.01 -29.09 -8.11
CA PRO A 226 13.69 -27.98 -8.80
C PRO A 226 13.12 -27.64 -10.20
N LYS A 227 12.73 -28.64 -10.99
CA LYS A 227 12.09 -28.41 -12.29
C LYS A 227 10.72 -27.72 -12.18
N GLU A 228 9.93 -28.09 -11.18
CA GLU A 228 8.62 -27.51 -10.91
C GLU A 228 8.75 -26.11 -10.32
N GLN A 229 9.73 -25.88 -9.45
CA GLN A 229 10.06 -24.56 -8.90
C GLN A 229 10.29 -23.54 -10.01
N ASN A 230 11.17 -23.85 -10.97
CA ASN A 230 11.46 -22.96 -12.09
C ASN A 230 10.22 -22.74 -12.96
N ARG A 231 9.45 -23.80 -13.25
CA ARG A 231 8.23 -23.69 -14.06
C ARG A 231 7.19 -22.79 -13.41
N ILE A 232 6.89 -22.99 -12.12
CA ILE A 232 5.90 -22.19 -11.39
C ILE A 232 6.38 -20.74 -11.25
N TYR A 233 7.68 -20.55 -10.96
CA TYR A 233 8.27 -19.23 -10.88
C TYR A 233 8.16 -18.46 -12.21
N GLU A 234 8.63 -19.05 -13.31
CA GLU A 234 8.65 -18.39 -14.63
C GLU A 234 7.25 -18.18 -15.21
N GLN A 235 6.35 -19.17 -15.09
CA GLN A 235 5.02 -19.11 -15.72
C GLN A 235 4.02 -18.26 -14.94
N PHE A 236 4.15 -18.19 -13.61
CA PHE A 236 3.16 -17.53 -12.75
C PHE A 236 3.77 -16.41 -11.92
N TRP A 237 4.74 -16.72 -11.07
CA TRP A 237 5.23 -15.76 -10.08
C TRP A 237 5.90 -14.53 -10.71
N LEU A 238 6.85 -14.74 -11.63
CA LEU A 238 7.56 -13.67 -12.31
C LEU A 238 6.62 -12.73 -13.08
N PRO A 239 5.62 -13.22 -13.84
CA PRO A 239 4.58 -12.36 -14.39
C PRO A 239 3.79 -11.56 -13.34
N ILE A 240 3.40 -12.18 -12.21
CA ILE A 240 2.70 -11.48 -11.13
C ILE A 240 3.58 -10.37 -10.55
N GLU A 241 4.85 -10.66 -10.28
CA GLU A 241 5.84 -9.73 -9.74
C GLU A 241 6.07 -8.54 -10.69
N THR A 242 6.14 -8.81 -11.99
CA THR A 242 6.31 -7.79 -13.03
C THR A 242 5.07 -6.91 -13.17
N LEU A 243 3.87 -7.50 -13.17
CA LEU A 243 2.61 -6.79 -13.32
C LEU A 243 2.27 -5.94 -12.09
N ALA A 244 2.59 -6.42 -10.89
CA ALA A 244 2.36 -5.72 -9.64
C ALA A 244 3.51 -4.74 -9.30
N ARG A 245 3.91 -3.92 -10.26
CA ARG A 245 4.91 -2.86 -10.09
C ARG A 245 4.32 -1.50 -10.44
N ASP A 246 4.49 -0.55 -9.54
CA ASP A 246 4.19 0.87 -9.79
C ASP A 246 5.36 1.45 -10.59
N GLU A 247 5.14 1.71 -11.88
CA GLU A 247 6.18 2.15 -12.82
C GLU A 247 6.63 3.59 -12.52
N GLU A 248 5.72 4.44 -12.04
CA GLU A 248 6.03 5.84 -11.72
C GLU A 248 6.91 5.94 -10.47
N ARG A 249 6.57 5.18 -9.42
CA ARG A 249 7.32 5.18 -8.16
C ARG A 249 8.46 4.17 -8.15
N ASN A 250 8.57 3.37 -9.20
CA ASN A 250 9.50 2.25 -9.30
C ASN A 250 9.44 1.32 -8.06
N ALA A 251 8.22 0.99 -7.61
CA ALA A 251 7.97 0.29 -6.35
C ALA A 251 7.21 -1.02 -6.57
N GLU A 252 7.64 -2.09 -5.91
CA GLU A 252 6.95 -3.38 -5.91
C GLU A 252 5.67 -3.33 -5.05
N ARG A 253 4.58 -3.88 -5.59
CA ARG A 253 3.24 -3.87 -4.99
C ARG A 253 2.62 -5.26 -4.87
N VAL A 254 3.44 -6.32 -4.96
CA VAL A 254 2.98 -7.71 -4.88
C VAL A 254 2.27 -8.00 -3.55
N SER A 255 2.80 -7.49 -2.44
CA SER A 255 2.16 -7.67 -1.12
C SER A 255 0.79 -6.99 -1.04
N ASP A 256 0.65 -5.81 -1.66
CA ASP A 256 -0.62 -5.08 -1.73
C ASP A 256 -1.63 -5.83 -2.63
N LEU A 257 -1.20 -6.30 -3.81
CA LEU A 257 -2.01 -7.11 -4.72
C LEU A 257 -2.55 -8.37 -4.03
N ILE A 258 -1.68 -9.13 -3.33
CA ILE A 258 -2.12 -10.37 -2.68
C ILE A 258 -3.10 -10.06 -1.53
N ARG A 259 -2.88 -8.97 -0.80
CA ARG A 259 -3.82 -8.51 0.23
C ARG A 259 -5.19 -8.16 -0.36
N ASP A 260 -5.21 -7.44 -1.47
CA ASP A 260 -6.46 -7.09 -2.16
C ASP A 260 -7.14 -8.32 -2.77
N PHE A 261 -6.36 -9.25 -3.33
CA PHE A 261 -6.86 -10.56 -3.78
C PHE A 261 -7.49 -11.37 -2.63
N LEU A 262 -6.83 -11.47 -1.48
CA LEU A 262 -7.40 -12.13 -0.31
C LEU A 262 -8.64 -11.41 0.22
N THR A 263 -8.69 -10.08 0.12
CA THR A 263 -9.88 -9.29 0.48
C THR A 263 -11.09 -9.70 -0.36
N LEU A 264 -10.88 -9.91 -1.66
CA LEU A 264 -11.91 -10.44 -2.56
C LEU A 264 -12.33 -11.85 -2.16
N GLU A 265 -11.36 -12.73 -1.92
CA GLU A 265 -11.66 -14.13 -1.69
C GLU A 265 -12.24 -14.43 -0.30
N ASN A 266 -11.90 -13.64 0.72
CA ASN A 266 -12.32 -13.85 2.10
C ASN A 266 -13.51 -12.97 2.50
N ARG A 267 -13.76 -11.86 1.77
CA ARG A 267 -14.66 -10.79 2.21
C ARG A 267 -14.29 -10.25 3.60
N GLU A 268 -13.00 -10.29 3.89
CA GLU A 268 -12.36 -9.78 5.09
C GLU A 268 -11.01 -9.22 4.68
N ILE A 269 -10.64 -8.07 5.25
CA ILE A 269 -9.42 -7.35 4.88
C ILE A 269 -8.26 -7.84 5.75
N PRO A 270 -7.26 -8.53 5.17
CA PRO A 270 -6.12 -9.00 5.94
C PRO A 270 -5.35 -7.84 6.56
N ASN A 271 -4.83 -8.06 7.77
CA ASN A 271 -3.82 -7.15 8.33
C ASN A 271 -2.56 -7.21 7.46
N LYS A 272 -1.97 -6.04 7.14
CA LYS A 272 -0.78 -5.95 6.27
C LYS A 272 0.37 -6.84 6.72
N ASN A 273 0.52 -7.09 8.03
CA ASN A 273 1.60 -7.92 8.57
C ASN A 273 1.24 -9.41 8.65
N LYS A 274 -0.03 -9.77 8.41
CA LYS A 274 -0.55 -11.15 8.48
C LYS A 274 -0.98 -11.72 7.13
N VAL A 275 -0.80 -10.98 6.03
CA VAL A 275 -1.18 -11.42 4.67
C VAL A 275 -0.66 -12.83 4.36
N TYR A 276 0.58 -13.13 4.74
CA TYR A 276 1.18 -14.46 4.61
C TYR A 276 0.40 -15.53 5.38
N GLN A 277 0.09 -15.27 6.64
CA GLN A 277 -0.61 -16.21 7.52
C GLN A 277 -2.02 -16.49 6.99
N ASP A 278 -2.72 -15.45 6.55
CA ASP A 278 -4.08 -15.55 6.00
C ASP A 278 -4.06 -16.29 4.65
N PHE A 279 -3.06 -16.03 3.80
CA PHE A 279 -2.85 -16.77 2.55
C PHE A 279 -2.65 -18.26 2.81
N LYS A 280 -1.73 -18.61 3.72
CA LYS A 280 -1.41 -20.00 4.09
C LYS A 280 -2.61 -20.72 4.72
N LYS A 281 -3.38 -20.02 5.56
CA LYS A 281 -4.59 -20.57 6.20
C LYS A 281 -5.66 -20.90 5.15
N LYS A 282 -5.84 -20.04 4.15
CA LYS A 282 -6.84 -20.23 3.10
C LYS A 282 -6.44 -21.30 2.09
N TYR A 283 -5.16 -21.34 1.73
CA TYR A 283 -4.64 -22.21 0.67
C TYR A 283 -3.57 -23.20 1.19
N PRO A 284 -3.95 -24.21 1.99
CA PRO A 284 -3.06 -25.30 2.36
C PRO A 284 -2.89 -26.27 1.18
N PHE A 285 -2.03 -25.92 0.22
CA PHE A 285 -1.85 -26.73 -1.00
C PHE A 285 -1.39 -28.15 -0.67
N GLN A 286 -2.09 -29.16 -1.19
CA GLN A 286 -1.67 -30.56 -1.13
C GLN A 286 -1.16 -31.03 -2.50
N GLU A 287 -1.77 -30.54 -3.57
CA GLU A 287 -1.45 -30.88 -4.95
C GLU A 287 -0.99 -29.64 -5.74
N ILE A 288 -0.12 -29.87 -6.74
CA ILE A 288 0.40 -28.78 -7.58
C ILE A 288 -0.71 -28.15 -8.43
N SER A 289 -1.72 -28.92 -8.85
CA SER A 289 -2.86 -28.40 -9.64
C SER A 289 -3.65 -27.32 -8.88
N GLU A 290 -3.90 -27.51 -7.58
CA GLU A 290 -4.60 -26.53 -6.74
C GLU A 290 -3.83 -25.21 -6.68
N LEU A 291 -2.51 -25.31 -6.55
CA LEU A 291 -1.61 -24.15 -6.57
C LEU A 291 -1.68 -23.40 -7.90
N GLU A 292 -1.66 -24.13 -9.02
CA GLU A 292 -1.75 -23.53 -10.35
C GLU A 292 -3.06 -22.80 -10.59
N GLU A 293 -4.18 -23.35 -10.12
CA GLU A 293 -5.49 -22.70 -10.25
C GLU A 293 -5.52 -21.36 -9.49
N VAL A 294 -5.03 -21.35 -8.25
CA VAL A 294 -4.94 -20.13 -7.43
C VAL A 294 -3.98 -19.12 -8.07
N LEU A 295 -2.81 -19.56 -8.53
CA LEU A 295 -1.84 -18.68 -9.19
C LEU A 295 -2.34 -18.17 -10.54
N ALA A 296 -3.09 -18.95 -11.30
CA ALA A 296 -3.72 -18.52 -12.55
C ALA A 296 -4.75 -17.41 -12.28
N LYS A 297 -5.58 -17.59 -11.24
CA LYS A 297 -6.54 -16.57 -10.80
C LYS A 297 -5.82 -15.30 -10.33
N LEU A 298 -4.81 -15.43 -9.47
CA LEU A 298 -4.00 -14.29 -8.99
C LEU A 298 -3.31 -13.57 -10.16
N LYS A 299 -2.74 -14.30 -11.12
CA LYS A 299 -2.14 -13.73 -12.33
C LYS A 299 -3.15 -12.99 -13.18
N ARG A 300 -4.38 -13.49 -13.32
CA ARG A 300 -5.46 -12.77 -14.02
C ARG A 300 -5.76 -11.43 -13.35
N PHE A 301 -5.94 -11.44 -12.03
CA PHE A 301 -6.14 -10.20 -11.27
C PHE A 301 -4.94 -9.26 -11.31
N ALA A 302 -3.70 -9.78 -11.34
CA ALA A 302 -2.50 -8.98 -11.51
C ALA A 302 -2.50 -8.15 -12.81
N HIS A 303 -3.11 -8.65 -13.90
CA HIS A 303 -3.25 -7.87 -15.14
C HIS A 303 -4.19 -6.68 -14.96
N HIS A 304 -5.32 -6.87 -14.27
CA HIS A 304 -6.25 -5.77 -13.97
C HIS A 304 -5.60 -4.76 -13.01
N TYR A 305 -4.93 -5.26 -11.97
CA TYR A 305 -4.21 -4.47 -10.99
C TYR A 305 -3.10 -3.62 -11.64
N ASN A 306 -2.37 -4.17 -12.61
CA ASN A 306 -1.36 -3.43 -13.36
C ASN A 306 -1.96 -2.20 -14.04
N LYS A 307 -3.14 -2.34 -14.67
CA LYS A 307 -3.82 -1.23 -15.35
C LYS A 307 -4.35 -0.18 -14.36
N LEU A 308 -4.79 -0.60 -13.18
CA LEU A 308 -5.21 0.30 -12.09
C LEU A 308 -4.04 1.13 -11.55
N LEU A 309 -2.86 0.50 -11.37
CA LEU A 309 -1.63 1.18 -10.96
C LEU A 309 -1.05 2.06 -12.07
N ASN A 310 -1.05 1.54 -13.30
CA ASN A 310 -0.40 2.11 -14.48
C ASN A 310 -1.45 2.35 -15.58
N PRO A 311 -2.28 3.41 -15.48
CA PRO A 311 -3.35 3.67 -16.44
C PRO A 311 -2.90 3.75 -17.90
N GLN A 312 -1.62 4.04 -18.17
CA GLN A 312 -1.04 4.04 -19.52
C GLN A 312 -1.02 2.68 -20.21
N ASN A 313 -1.09 1.58 -19.44
CA ASN A 313 -1.07 0.21 -19.97
C ASN A 313 -2.45 -0.25 -20.44
N GLU A 314 -3.50 0.55 -20.24
CA GLU A 314 -4.83 0.27 -20.77
C GLU A 314 -4.95 0.74 -22.23
N PRO A 315 -5.37 -0.13 -23.18
CA PRO A 315 -5.54 0.26 -24.58
C PRO A 315 -6.70 1.25 -24.84
N ASP A 316 -7.80 1.18 -24.09
CA ASP A 316 -8.96 2.03 -24.36
C ASP A 316 -8.81 3.45 -23.79
N ARG A 317 -8.89 4.47 -24.66
CA ARG A 317 -8.65 5.87 -24.28
C ARG A 317 -9.63 6.41 -23.23
N ASP A 318 -10.89 5.98 -23.26
CA ASP A 318 -11.91 6.47 -22.33
C ASP A 318 -11.67 5.85 -20.95
N ILE A 319 -11.34 4.56 -20.90
CA ILE A 319 -10.97 3.87 -19.66
C ILE A 319 -9.68 4.45 -19.09
N VAL A 320 -8.63 4.64 -19.90
CA VAL A 320 -7.37 5.30 -19.49
C VAL A 320 -7.64 6.62 -18.79
N LYS A 321 -8.54 7.44 -19.35
CA LYS A 321 -8.92 8.74 -18.77
C LYS A 321 -9.52 8.57 -17.37
N GLN A 322 -10.45 7.64 -17.18
CA GLN A 322 -11.07 7.40 -15.87
C GLN A 322 -10.09 6.80 -14.87
N LEU A 323 -9.24 5.86 -15.30
CA LEU A 323 -8.21 5.26 -14.45
C LEU A 323 -7.18 6.29 -13.98
N LYS A 324 -6.77 7.23 -14.84
CA LYS A 324 -5.91 8.36 -14.45
C LYS A 324 -6.56 9.20 -13.35
N TRP A 325 -7.87 9.43 -13.41
CA TRP A 325 -8.59 10.17 -12.37
C TRP A 325 -8.66 9.41 -11.04
N ILE A 326 -8.95 8.10 -11.08
CA ILE A 326 -8.96 7.23 -9.89
C ILE A 326 -7.57 7.20 -9.25
N ASN A 327 -6.53 6.98 -10.07
CA ASN A 327 -5.15 6.98 -9.60
C ASN A 327 -4.78 8.32 -8.96
N LYS A 328 -5.14 9.45 -9.60
CA LYS A 328 -4.90 10.80 -9.06
C LYS A 328 -5.63 11.05 -7.75
N LEU A 329 -6.84 10.51 -7.59
CA LEU A 329 -7.61 10.61 -6.34
C LEU A 329 -7.08 9.67 -5.24
N ASP A 330 -6.19 8.73 -5.57
CA ASP A 330 -5.53 7.78 -4.67
C ASP A 330 -6.52 6.83 -3.96
N VAL A 331 -7.56 6.39 -4.69
CA VAL A 331 -8.61 5.49 -4.18
C VAL A 331 -8.20 4.02 -4.27
N ASN A 332 -7.03 3.68 -3.72
CA ASN A 332 -6.51 2.30 -3.78
C ASN A 332 -7.40 1.32 -3.02
N VAL A 333 -8.17 1.81 -2.04
CA VAL A 333 -9.18 1.05 -1.28
C VAL A 333 -10.31 0.46 -2.15
N ALA A 334 -10.52 1.01 -3.35
CA ALA A 334 -11.51 0.50 -4.30
C ALA A 334 -10.92 -0.59 -5.23
N PHE A 335 -9.61 -0.87 -5.17
CA PHE A 335 -8.96 -1.80 -6.08
C PHE A 335 -9.54 -3.22 -6.05
N PRO A 336 -9.89 -3.81 -4.88
CA PRO A 336 -10.59 -5.10 -4.86
C PRO A 336 -11.84 -5.08 -5.74
N PHE A 337 -12.78 -4.16 -5.47
CA PHE A 337 -14.01 -4.00 -6.27
C PHE A 337 -13.72 -3.73 -7.76
N LEU A 338 -12.80 -2.81 -8.04
CA LEU A 338 -12.46 -2.44 -9.42
C LEU A 338 -11.84 -3.60 -10.19
N MET A 339 -11.08 -4.48 -9.53
CA MET A 339 -10.54 -5.69 -10.13
C MET A 339 -11.63 -6.68 -10.53
N GLU A 340 -12.65 -6.90 -9.68
CA GLU A 340 -13.82 -7.73 -10.03
C GLU A 340 -14.63 -7.12 -11.18
N ALA A 341 -14.89 -5.80 -11.13
CA ALA A 341 -15.59 -5.10 -12.21
C ALA A 341 -14.80 -5.13 -13.54
N TYR A 342 -13.47 -5.07 -13.48
CA TYR A 342 -12.61 -5.23 -14.65
C TYR A 342 -12.70 -6.65 -15.22
N ASP A 343 -12.73 -7.67 -14.36
CA ASP A 343 -12.88 -9.07 -14.75
C ASP A 343 -14.24 -9.31 -15.43
N ASP A 344 -15.31 -8.70 -14.92
CA ASP A 344 -16.63 -8.72 -15.54
C ASP A 344 -16.63 -8.01 -16.92
N TYR A 345 -15.91 -6.90 -17.07
CA TYR A 345 -15.72 -6.22 -18.35
C TYR A 345 -14.96 -7.11 -19.36
N GLN A 346 -13.84 -7.70 -18.97
CA GLN A 346 -13.05 -8.55 -19.86
C GLN A 346 -13.74 -9.88 -20.20
N SER A 347 -14.59 -10.40 -19.31
CA SER A 347 -15.41 -11.59 -19.57
C SER A 347 -16.69 -11.31 -20.34
N GLY A 348 -16.97 -10.04 -20.70
CA GLY A 348 -18.11 -9.64 -21.51
C GLY A 348 -19.45 -9.58 -20.75
N LYS A 349 -19.43 -9.65 -19.41
CA LYS A 349 -20.61 -9.48 -18.56
C LYS A 349 -20.98 -8.01 -18.33
N LEU A 350 -20.01 -7.12 -18.54
CA LEU A 350 -20.14 -5.68 -18.41
C LEU A 350 -19.65 -5.04 -19.71
N ASP A 351 -20.44 -4.19 -20.34
CA ASP A 351 -20.00 -3.48 -21.54
C ASP A 351 -19.10 -2.28 -21.18
N LYS A 352 -18.41 -1.73 -22.18
CA LYS A 352 -17.48 -0.60 -21.99
C LYS A 352 -18.18 0.63 -21.38
N GLY A 353 -19.37 0.99 -21.85
CA GLY A 353 -20.09 2.17 -21.40
C GLY A 353 -20.45 2.04 -19.92
N ALA A 354 -21.04 0.90 -19.56
CA ALA A 354 -21.34 0.57 -18.18
C ALA A 354 -20.09 0.52 -17.29
N PHE A 355 -18.97 -0.02 -17.76
CA PHE A 355 -17.71 -0.01 -17.01
C PHE A 355 -17.19 1.41 -16.75
N VAL A 356 -17.23 2.29 -17.76
CA VAL A 356 -16.89 3.70 -17.58
C VAL A 356 -17.80 4.37 -16.55
N GLU A 357 -19.10 4.08 -16.55
CA GLU A 357 -20.04 4.57 -15.54
C GLU A 357 -19.71 4.07 -14.13
N VAL A 358 -19.27 2.82 -13.97
CA VAL A 358 -18.80 2.28 -12.68
C VAL A 358 -17.56 3.04 -12.20
N LEU A 359 -16.59 3.32 -13.08
CA LEU A 359 -15.41 4.11 -12.73
C LEU A 359 -15.79 5.53 -12.32
N GLU A 360 -16.75 6.16 -13.00
CA GLU A 360 -17.26 7.48 -12.64
C GLU A 360 -18.02 7.48 -11.31
N LEU A 361 -18.77 6.42 -11.02
CA LEU A 361 -19.48 6.22 -9.77
C LEU A 361 -18.52 6.14 -8.58
N VAL A 362 -17.46 5.33 -8.68
CA VAL A 362 -16.43 5.21 -7.63
C VAL A 362 -15.80 6.57 -7.32
N GLN A 363 -15.50 7.35 -8.37
CA GLN A 363 -14.95 8.70 -8.23
C GLN A 363 -15.94 9.67 -7.59
N SER A 364 -17.21 9.67 -8.03
CA SER A 364 -18.26 10.52 -7.48
C SER A 364 -18.51 10.24 -6.01
N PHE A 365 -18.68 8.96 -5.67
CA PHE A 365 -18.89 8.50 -4.31
C PHE A 365 -17.74 8.92 -3.39
N THR A 366 -16.51 8.61 -3.79
CA THR A 366 -15.32 8.91 -2.98
C THR A 366 -15.10 10.41 -2.83
N TRP A 367 -15.25 11.17 -3.92
CA TRP A 367 -15.01 12.61 -3.89
C TRP A 367 -16.06 13.36 -3.08
N ARG A 368 -17.35 13.00 -3.21
CA ARG A 368 -18.42 13.59 -2.39
C ARG A 368 -18.21 13.32 -0.91
N ARG A 369 -17.84 12.09 -0.54
CA ARG A 369 -17.48 11.73 0.85
C ARG A 369 -16.28 12.52 1.35
N PHE A 370 -15.26 12.68 0.51
CA PHE A 370 -14.12 13.54 0.83
C PHE A 370 -14.58 14.98 1.07
N VAL A 371 -15.46 15.54 0.24
CA VAL A 371 -15.99 16.91 0.35
C VAL A 371 -16.67 17.16 1.70
N VAL A 372 -17.53 16.25 2.14
CA VAL A 372 -18.25 16.38 3.43
C VAL A 372 -17.43 15.95 4.66
N GLY A 373 -16.20 15.45 4.46
CA GLY A 373 -15.31 15.07 5.55
C GLY A 373 -15.63 13.72 6.18
N LEU A 374 -16.26 12.80 5.45
CA LEU A 374 -16.56 11.46 5.97
C LEU A 374 -15.28 10.60 6.12
N PRO A 375 -15.24 9.72 7.13
CA PRO A 375 -14.11 8.81 7.33
C PRO A 375 -13.84 7.91 6.12
N THR A 376 -12.56 7.63 5.89
CA THR A 376 -12.09 6.78 4.78
C THR A 376 -12.11 5.29 5.12
N ASN A 377 -12.11 4.93 6.41
CA ASN A 377 -12.06 3.52 6.85
C ASN A 377 -13.32 2.75 6.41
N ALA A 378 -14.48 3.41 6.42
CA ALA A 378 -15.73 2.88 5.88
C ALA A 378 -15.64 2.50 4.39
N LEU A 379 -14.82 3.20 3.58
CA LEU A 379 -14.69 2.91 2.14
C LEU A 379 -14.18 1.50 1.88
N ASN A 380 -13.25 1.03 2.71
CA ASN A 380 -12.68 -0.30 2.59
C ASN A 380 -13.76 -1.37 2.68
N LYS A 381 -14.63 -1.30 3.71
CA LYS A 381 -15.73 -2.25 3.92
C LYS A 381 -16.79 -2.15 2.82
N ILE A 382 -17.11 -0.93 2.39
CA ILE A 382 -18.08 -0.70 1.31
C ILE A 382 -17.60 -1.35 0.02
N PHE A 383 -16.40 -1.02 -0.46
CA PHE A 383 -15.91 -1.56 -1.73
C PHE A 383 -15.68 -3.07 -1.67
N MET A 384 -15.24 -3.61 -0.54
CA MET A 384 -15.07 -5.06 -0.37
C MET A 384 -16.36 -5.87 -0.63
N ARG A 385 -17.52 -5.36 -0.21
CA ARG A 385 -18.83 -6.04 -0.36
C ARG A 385 -19.62 -5.57 -1.58
N LEU A 386 -19.24 -4.45 -2.20
CA LEU A 386 -20.04 -3.80 -3.24
C LEU A 386 -20.30 -4.70 -4.46
N HIS A 387 -19.37 -5.61 -4.79
CA HIS A 387 -19.57 -6.56 -5.89
C HIS A 387 -20.69 -7.58 -5.62
N GLU A 388 -20.96 -7.92 -4.35
CA GLU A 388 -22.02 -8.87 -3.97
C GLU A 388 -23.41 -8.33 -4.29
N ASP A 389 -23.56 -7.01 -4.36
CA ASP A 389 -24.80 -6.34 -4.72
C ASP A 389 -24.99 -6.19 -6.25
N VAL A 390 -24.09 -6.76 -7.07
CA VAL A 390 -24.18 -6.70 -8.53
C VAL A 390 -25.26 -7.65 -9.05
N ASN A 391 -26.25 -7.07 -9.73
CA ASN A 391 -27.18 -7.83 -10.57
C ASN A 391 -26.75 -7.67 -12.04
N TYR A 392 -26.24 -8.73 -12.64
CA TYR A 392 -25.75 -8.73 -14.02
C TYR A 392 -26.79 -8.31 -15.07
N SER A 393 -28.09 -8.42 -14.79
CA SER A 393 -29.14 -7.94 -15.71
C SER A 393 -29.24 -6.41 -15.73
N ASN A 394 -28.83 -5.74 -14.64
CA ASN A 394 -28.92 -4.29 -14.42
C ASN A 394 -27.70 -3.79 -13.63
N TYR A 395 -26.50 -4.07 -14.13
CA TYR A 395 -25.24 -3.95 -13.39
C TYR A 395 -25.04 -2.60 -12.71
N VAL A 396 -25.10 -1.51 -13.48
CA VAL A 396 -24.86 -0.14 -12.97
C VAL A 396 -25.97 0.28 -12.02
N VAL A 397 -27.22 -0.05 -12.33
CA VAL A 397 -28.38 0.32 -11.52
C VAL A 397 -28.36 -0.38 -10.15
N SER A 398 -27.95 -1.64 -10.08
CA SER A 398 -27.87 -2.35 -8.80
C SER A 398 -26.80 -1.74 -7.88
N LEU A 399 -25.66 -1.33 -8.45
CA LEU A 399 -24.61 -0.59 -7.73
C LEU A 399 -25.08 0.78 -7.25
N TYR A 400 -25.82 1.51 -8.08
CA TYR A 400 -26.45 2.76 -7.68
C TYR A 400 -27.39 2.54 -6.50
N GLN A 401 -28.27 1.55 -6.56
CA GLN A 401 -29.18 1.22 -5.47
C GLN A 401 -28.44 0.82 -4.20
N SER A 402 -27.39 -0.01 -4.29
CA SER A 402 -26.58 -0.42 -3.12
C SER A 402 -25.96 0.78 -2.41
N LEU A 403 -25.23 1.63 -3.14
CA LEU A 403 -24.57 2.79 -2.55
C LEU A 403 -25.57 3.82 -2.03
N MET A 404 -26.70 3.98 -2.71
CA MET A 404 -27.74 4.94 -2.31
C MET A 404 -28.55 4.50 -1.09
N ARG A 405 -28.56 3.20 -0.76
CA ARG A 405 -29.19 2.65 0.45
C ARG A 405 -28.32 2.84 1.71
N LYS A 406 -27.01 3.05 1.57
CA LYS A 406 -26.11 3.22 2.73
C LYS A 406 -26.49 4.47 3.54
N ARG A 407 -26.45 4.35 4.88
CA ARG A 407 -26.79 5.40 5.86
C ARG A 407 -25.58 5.77 6.72
N GLY A 408 -25.75 6.64 7.72
CA GLY A 408 -24.69 7.00 8.67
C GLY A 408 -23.38 7.44 8.00
N THR A 409 -22.26 6.90 8.48
CA THR A 409 -20.91 7.19 7.97
C THR A 409 -20.62 6.54 6.61
N GLN A 410 -21.42 5.56 6.16
CA GLN A 410 -21.30 4.89 4.86
C GLN A 410 -22.08 5.55 3.73
N ARG A 411 -22.96 6.51 4.04
CA ARG A 411 -23.86 7.14 3.08
C ARG A 411 -23.18 7.72 1.84
N PHE A 412 -23.97 7.82 0.77
CA PHE A 412 -23.67 8.63 -0.41
C PHE A 412 -24.14 10.08 -0.17
N PRO A 413 -23.25 11.07 -0.05
CA PRO A 413 -23.64 12.44 0.28
C PRO A 413 -24.52 13.09 -0.80
N ARG A 414 -25.61 13.73 -0.36
CA ARG A 414 -26.62 14.36 -1.23
C ARG A 414 -26.16 15.73 -1.72
N ASP A 415 -26.76 16.21 -2.80
CA ASP A 415 -26.36 17.47 -3.44
C ASP A 415 -26.42 18.67 -2.50
N GLY A 416 -27.50 18.81 -1.72
CA GLY A 416 -27.65 19.92 -0.77
C GLY A 416 -26.55 19.97 0.29
N GLU A 417 -26.25 18.81 0.89
CA GLU A 417 -25.19 18.66 1.90
C GLU A 417 -23.82 18.99 1.30
N VAL A 418 -23.47 18.38 0.15
CA VAL A 418 -22.17 18.56 -0.49
C VAL A 418 -21.94 20.01 -0.89
N ILE A 419 -22.95 20.69 -1.44
CA ILE A 419 -22.85 22.10 -1.83
C ILE A 419 -22.75 23.01 -0.61
N ALA A 420 -23.49 22.73 0.47
CA ALA A 420 -23.37 23.51 1.72
C ALA A 420 -21.95 23.42 2.28
N THR A 421 -21.37 22.22 2.37
CA THR A 421 -19.99 22.06 2.86
C THR A 421 -18.96 22.67 1.90
N LEU A 422 -19.09 22.43 0.59
CA LEU A 422 -18.13 22.92 -0.40
C LEU A 422 -18.04 24.46 -0.45
N ARG A 423 -19.11 25.16 -0.06
CA ARG A 423 -19.18 26.63 -0.05
C ARG A 423 -18.15 27.24 0.89
N GLU A 424 -17.94 26.62 2.04
CA GLU A 424 -17.15 27.17 3.16
C GLU A 424 -15.88 26.38 3.44
N ARG A 425 -15.75 25.18 2.85
CA ARG A 425 -14.59 24.33 3.09
C ARG A 425 -13.30 24.92 2.52
N ASP A 426 -12.24 24.83 3.31
CA ASP A 426 -10.87 25.07 2.85
C ASP A 426 -10.47 24.00 1.82
N MET A 427 -10.46 24.41 0.55
CA MET A 427 -10.04 23.59 -0.59
C MET A 427 -8.61 23.92 -1.03
N TYR A 428 -7.96 24.90 -0.40
CA TYR A 428 -6.58 25.27 -0.68
C TYR A 428 -5.61 24.39 0.10
N ASN A 429 -5.83 24.16 1.39
CA ASN A 429 -4.89 23.46 2.27
C ASN A 429 -5.06 21.93 2.29
N ILE A 430 -5.93 21.38 1.44
CA ILE A 430 -6.02 19.93 1.22
C ILE A 430 -4.74 19.39 0.55
N ARG A 431 -4.58 18.07 0.56
CA ARG A 431 -3.45 17.39 -0.12
C ARG A 431 -3.28 17.93 -1.55
N PRO A 432 -2.06 18.34 -1.97
CA PRO A 432 -1.84 18.95 -3.28
C PRO A 432 -2.42 18.14 -4.45
N ARG A 433 -2.31 16.81 -4.40
CA ARG A 433 -2.87 15.90 -5.41
C ARG A 433 -4.39 16.03 -5.54
N ASN A 434 -5.11 16.12 -4.42
CA ASN A 434 -6.57 16.28 -4.39
C ASN A 434 -6.98 17.68 -4.88
N ARG A 435 -6.20 18.71 -4.53
CA ARG A 435 -6.41 20.08 -5.03
C ARG A 435 -6.24 20.15 -6.56
N SER A 436 -5.16 19.57 -7.09
CA SER A 436 -4.92 19.49 -8.52
C SER A 436 -5.96 18.61 -9.24
N TYR A 437 -6.42 17.51 -8.63
CA TYR A 437 -7.52 16.70 -9.15
C TYR A 437 -8.79 17.55 -9.30
N PHE A 438 -9.15 18.29 -8.25
CA PHE A 438 -10.38 19.06 -8.20
C PHE A 438 -10.42 20.16 -9.25
N LEU A 439 -9.38 20.99 -9.28
CA LEU A 439 -9.31 22.14 -10.19
C LEU A 439 -9.19 21.69 -11.65
N GLU A 440 -8.41 20.65 -11.93
CA GLU A 440 -8.26 20.12 -13.29
C GLU A 440 -9.53 19.47 -13.81
N ARG A 441 -10.32 18.82 -12.94
CA ARG A 441 -11.64 18.30 -13.30
C ARG A 441 -12.63 19.40 -13.63
N LEU A 442 -12.65 20.47 -12.85
CA LEU A 442 -13.51 21.63 -13.12
C LEU A 442 -13.13 22.35 -14.41
N GLU A 443 -11.84 22.55 -14.64
CA GLU A 443 -11.30 23.24 -15.81
C GLU A 443 -11.58 22.46 -17.10
N ASN A 444 -11.33 21.15 -17.10
CA ASN A 444 -11.40 20.31 -18.30
C ASN A 444 -12.77 19.68 -18.57
N PHE A 445 -13.79 19.98 -17.76
CA PHE A 445 -15.14 19.47 -18.00
C PHE A 445 -15.74 20.07 -19.29
N GLU A 446 -16.14 19.18 -20.20
CA GLU A 446 -16.64 19.51 -21.57
C GLU A 446 -15.65 20.34 -22.41
N ASN A 447 -14.36 20.31 -22.07
CA ASN A 447 -13.33 21.01 -22.82
C ASN A 447 -12.65 20.06 -23.83
N ARG A 448 -12.64 20.43 -25.11
CA ARG A 448 -11.96 19.67 -26.19
C ARG A 448 -10.46 20.00 -26.30
N GLU A 449 -10.03 21.09 -25.66
CA GLU A 449 -8.64 21.53 -25.58
C GLU A 449 -8.18 21.42 -24.12
N PRO A 450 -7.79 20.20 -23.66
CA PRO A 450 -7.51 19.98 -22.26
C PRO A 450 -6.31 20.81 -21.79
N VAL A 451 -6.50 21.51 -20.68
CA VAL A 451 -5.46 22.24 -19.97
C VAL A 451 -4.80 21.28 -18.99
N GLN A 452 -3.53 20.96 -19.24
CA GLN A 452 -2.74 20.16 -18.32
C GLN A 452 -2.35 21.03 -17.11
N ILE A 453 -2.84 20.64 -15.93
CA ILE A 453 -2.58 21.35 -14.67
C ILE A 453 -1.65 20.49 -13.80
N ASP A 454 -1.81 19.16 -13.85
CA ASP A 454 -0.92 18.28 -13.13
C ASP A 454 0.51 18.30 -13.70
N ARG A 455 1.49 18.44 -12.80
CA ARG A 455 2.93 18.53 -13.13
C ARG A 455 3.27 19.67 -14.10
N ASN A 456 2.42 20.70 -14.16
CA ASN A 456 2.67 21.90 -14.95
C ASN A 456 3.14 23.03 -14.01
N PRO A 457 4.44 23.40 -14.04
CA PRO A 457 4.95 24.49 -13.18
C PRO A 457 4.41 25.86 -13.61
N ASP A 458 3.94 26.00 -14.86
CA ASP A 458 3.49 27.27 -15.41
C ASP A 458 2.05 27.61 -15.01
N ILE A 459 1.27 26.65 -14.48
CA ILE A 459 -0.09 26.90 -14.01
C ILE A 459 -0.16 26.60 -12.51
N THR A 460 -0.42 27.64 -11.73
CA THR A 460 -0.51 27.55 -10.27
C THR A 460 -1.91 27.90 -9.78
N VAL A 461 -2.21 27.46 -8.56
CA VAL A 461 -3.43 27.89 -7.86
C VAL A 461 -3.24 29.32 -7.40
N GLU A 462 -4.21 30.17 -7.70
CA GLU A 462 -4.23 31.56 -7.25
C GLU A 462 -5.48 31.90 -6.44
N HIS A 463 -5.26 32.75 -5.44
CA HIS A 463 -6.27 33.49 -4.70
C HIS A 463 -6.62 34.81 -5.41
N ILE A 464 -7.88 34.97 -5.80
CA ILE A 464 -8.39 36.21 -6.40
C ILE A 464 -8.31 37.34 -5.36
N PHE A 465 -8.92 37.13 -4.19
CA PHE A 465 -8.62 37.87 -2.96
C PHE A 465 -7.34 37.29 -2.33
N PRO A 466 -6.20 38.01 -2.33
CA PRO A 466 -4.91 37.48 -1.92
C PRO A 466 -4.84 37.11 -0.43
N GLN A 467 -3.88 36.24 -0.07
CA GLN A 467 -3.57 35.95 1.34
C GLN A 467 -2.99 37.16 2.08
N ASN A 468 -2.21 37.98 1.39
CA ASN A 468 -1.61 39.21 1.90
C ASN A 468 -2.11 40.41 1.08
N PRO A 469 -3.40 40.77 1.14
CA PRO A 469 -4.01 41.73 0.23
C PRO A 469 -3.41 43.13 0.41
N ASP A 470 -3.22 43.85 -0.70
CA ASP A 470 -2.84 45.28 -0.71
C ASP A 470 -3.85 46.15 0.07
N PRO A 471 -3.42 47.26 0.72
CA PRO A 471 -4.31 48.16 1.46
C PRO A 471 -5.57 48.62 0.69
N ASN A 472 -5.50 48.74 -0.64
CA ASN A 472 -6.65 49.12 -1.48
C ASN A 472 -7.84 48.16 -1.35
N TRP A 473 -7.60 46.89 -1.02
CA TRP A 473 -8.68 45.93 -0.73
C TRP A 473 -9.50 46.35 0.49
N LYS A 474 -8.84 46.73 1.59
CA LYS A 474 -9.51 47.14 2.84
C LYS A 474 -10.23 48.48 2.67
N ILE A 475 -9.64 49.41 1.90
CA ILE A 475 -10.24 50.72 1.62
C ILE A 475 -11.51 50.59 0.79
N THR A 476 -11.49 49.73 -0.25
CA THR A 476 -12.60 49.65 -1.21
C THR A 476 -13.76 48.79 -0.70
N LEU A 477 -13.47 47.66 -0.03
CA LEU A 477 -14.51 46.77 0.51
C LEU A 477 -15.09 47.25 1.86
N GLY A 478 -14.34 48.08 2.58
CA GLY A 478 -14.63 48.37 3.98
C GLY A 478 -14.18 47.24 4.91
N GLU A 479 -14.05 47.57 6.20
CA GLU A 479 -13.42 46.68 7.19
C GLU A 479 -14.22 45.40 7.47
N GLU A 480 -15.55 45.51 7.54
CA GLU A 480 -16.45 44.37 7.82
C GLU A 480 -16.39 43.31 6.70
N GLU A 481 -16.56 43.73 5.44
CA GLU A 481 -16.54 42.81 4.29
C GLU A 481 -15.14 42.24 4.04
N PHE A 482 -14.10 43.06 4.20
CA PHE A 482 -12.71 42.59 4.11
C PHE A 482 -12.41 41.47 5.11
N ASN A 483 -12.77 41.66 6.39
CA ASN A 483 -12.56 40.64 7.42
C ASN A 483 -13.41 39.39 7.16
N PHE A 484 -14.67 39.57 6.76
CA PHE A 484 -15.55 38.46 6.42
C PHE A 484 -14.99 37.57 5.31
N ILE A 485 -14.52 38.17 4.20
CA ILE A 485 -13.91 37.43 3.08
C ILE A 485 -12.63 36.73 3.54
N LYS A 486 -11.79 37.43 4.30
CA LYS A 486 -10.51 36.90 4.79
C LYS A 486 -10.69 35.69 5.71
N GLU A 487 -11.70 35.71 6.58
CA GLU A 487 -11.96 34.64 7.54
C GLU A 487 -12.71 33.46 6.93
N ASN A 488 -13.71 33.72 6.07
CA ASN A 488 -14.65 32.69 5.62
C ASN A 488 -14.39 32.20 4.20
N TYR A 489 -13.86 33.04 3.30
CA TYR A 489 -13.77 32.74 1.87
C TYR A 489 -12.35 32.68 1.30
N LEU A 490 -11.32 33.01 2.08
CA LEU A 490 -9.95 33.06 1.59
C LEU A 490 -9.54 31.78 0.86
N ASN A 491 -9.75 30.61 1.48
CA ASN A 491 -9.33 29.32 0.93
C ASN A 491 -10.46 28.50 0.29
N THR A 492 -11.62 29.11 0.03
CA THR A 492 -12.77 28.40 -0.55
C THR A 492 -12.71 28.42 -2.07
N ILE A 493 -13.38 27.44 -2.71
CA ILE A 493 -13.39 27.35 -4.17
C ILE A 493 -13.98 28.58 -4.88
N GLY A 494 -14.80 29.38 -4.18
CA GLY A 494 -15.27 30.66 -4.69
C GLY A 494 -14.14 31.66 -4.94
N ASN A 495 -13.10 31.66 -4.10
CA ASN A 495 -11.96 32.58 -4.20
C ASN A 495 -10.74 31.99 -4.93
N LEU A 496 -10.70 30.68 -5.12
CA LEU A 496 -9.61 29.99 -5.81
C LEU A 496 -9.81 29.98 -7.33
N THR A 497 -8.70 30.10 -8.05
CA THR A 497 -8.64 29.93 -9.49
C THR A 497 -7.29 29.38 -9.94
N LEU A 498 -7.10 29.25 -11.25
CA LEU A 498 -5.84 28.88 -11.87
C LEU A 498 -5.25 30.07 -12.64
N SER A 499 -3.93 30.22 -12.55
CA SER A 499 -3.22 31.32 -13.19
C SER A 499 -1.79 30.91 -13.54
N GLY A 500 -1.36 31.26 -14.75
CA GLY A 500 0.07 31.22 -15.12
C GLY A 500 0.82 32.53 -14.90
N ASN A 501 0.14 33.54 -14.35
CA ASN A 501 0.73 34.84 -14.05
C ASN A 501 0.70 35.15 -12.54
N ASN A 502 0.57 34.13 -11.69
CA ASN A 502 0.36 34.29 -10.25
C ASN A 502 1.43 35.16 -9.57
N GLY A 503 2.70 34.94 -9.90
CA GLY A 503 3.80 35.77 -9.40
C GLY A 503 3.69 37.26 -9.77
N ARG A 504 3.06 37.60 -10.90
CA ARG A 504 2.84 39.00 -11.33
C ARG A 504 1.58 39.61 -10.75
N LEU A 505 0.49 38.85 -10.68
CA LEU A 505 -0.78 39.28 -10.10
C LEU A 505 -0.59 39.61 -8.61
N GLY A 506 0.03 38.69 -7.86
CA GLY A 506 0.46 38.91 -6.48
C GLY A 506 -0.67 39.39 -5.58
N ASN A 507 -0.42 40.50 -4.86
CA ASN A 507 -1.32 41.01 -3.83
C ASN A 507 -2.21 42.19 -4.29
N LYS A 508 -2.16 42.55 -5.57
CA LYS A 508 -2.82 43.75 -6.12
C LYS A 508 -4.34 43.70 -5.98
N TYR A 509 -4.98 44.87 -6.10
CA TYR A 509 -6.44 44.95 -6.07
C TYR A 509 -7.05 44.24 -7.29
N PHE A 510 -8.32 43.85 -7.17
CA PHE A 510 -9.00 43.04 -8.19
C PHE A 510 -8.96 43.63 -9.59
N THR A 511 -9.24 44.94 -9.74
CA THR A 511 -9.25 45.59 -11.06
C THR A 511 -7.87 45.61 -11.71
N GLU A 512 -6.81 45.80 -10.93
CA GLU A 512 -5.42 45.68 -11.40
C GLU A 512 -5.11 44.25 -11.86
N LYS A 513 -5.51 43.24 -11.08
CA LYS A 513 -5.37 41.83 -11.46
C LYS A 513 -6.19 41.47 -12.71
N ARG A 514 -7.37 42.06 -12.87
CA ARG A 514 -8.28 41.84 -14.00
C ARG A 514 -7.69 42.38 -15.30
N ASP A 515 -7.17 43.61 -15.28
CA ASP A 515 -6.79 44.36 -16.49
C ASP A 515 -5.28 44.36 -16.78
N MET A 516 -4.49 43.66 -15.97
CA MET A 516 -3.02 43.65 -16.06
C MET A 516 -2.50 43.37 -17.49
N SER A 517 -1.72 44.33 -18.00
CA SER A 517 -0.97 44.21 -19.24
C SER A 517 0.38 44.91 -19.11
N LEU A 518 1.38 44.19 -18.59
CA LEU A 518 2.75 44.66 -18.39
C LEU A 518 3.69 44.06 -19.43
N ASP A 519 4.72 44.81 -19.82
CA ASP A 519 5.76 44.38 -20.76
C ASP A 519 5.23 43.88 -22.12
N GLY A 520 4.11 44.46 -22.57
CA GLY A 520 3.42 44.06 -23.80
C GLY A 520 2.77 42.67 -23.74
N LYS A 521 2.56 42.12 -22.53
CA LYS A 521 1.96 40.79 -22.33
C LYS A 521 0.61 40.90 -21.63
N GLU A 522 -0.35 40.16 -22.16
CA GLU A 522 -1.73 40.03 -21.67
C GLU A 522 -1.80 39.09 -20.44
N GLN A 523 -1.64 39.63 -19.23
CA GLN A 523 -1.47 38.81 -18.01
C GLN A 523 -2.71 38.72 -17.12
N GLY A 524 -3.57 39.74 -17.16
CA GLY A 524 -4.73 39.86 -16.29
C GLY A 524 -5.83 38.84 -16.59
N TYR A 525 -6.77 38.68 -15.65
CA TYR A 525 -7.88 37.73 -15.80
C TYR A 525 -8.72 37.97 -17.06
N ARG A 526 -8.77 39.22 -17.54
CA ARG A 526 -9.45 39.60 -18.80
C ARG A 526 -8.96 38.83 -20.02
N TYR A 527 -7.68 38.44 -20.03
CA TYR A 527 -7.05 37.75 -21.16
C TYR A 527 -6.92 36.23 -20.95
N SER A 528 -7.38 35.74 -19.80
CA SER A 528 -7.25 34.32 -19.47
C SER A 528 -8.21 33.46 -20.28
N ARG A 529 -7.70 32.35 -20.82
CA ARG A 529 -8.49 31.35 -21.56
C ARG A 529 -9.06 30.25 -20.68
N LEU A 530 -8.75 30.27 -19.38
CA LEU A 530 -9.15 29.23 -18.44
C LEU A 530 -10.64 29.37 -18.08
N TRP A 531 -11.37 28.26 -18.08
CA TRP A 531 -12.78 28.21 -17.70
C TRP A 531 -13.00 28.70 -16.27
N LEU A 532 -12.09 28.36 -15.35
CA LEU A 532 -12.13 28.89 -14.00
C LEU A 532 -12.06 30.42 -13.98
N ASN A 533 -11.41 31.09 -14.93
CA ASN A 533 -11.37 32.55 -15.01
C ASN A 533 -12.54 33.19 -15.76
N LYS A 534 -13.43 32.37 -16.37
CA LYS A 534 -14.58 32.88 -17.12
C LYS A 534 -15.48 33.78 -16.26
N GLY A 535 -15.80 34.96 -16.80
CA GLY A 535 -16.62 35.99 -16.15
C GLY A 535 -15.84 36.94 -15.25
N LEU A 536 -14.56 36.69 -14.95
CA LEU A 536 -13.75 37.64 -14.17
C LEU A 536 -13.45 38.94 -14.92
N ALA A 537 -13.43 38.89 -16.26
CA ALA A 537 -13.16 40.03 -17.13
C ALA A 537 -14.19 41.17 -16.98
N ASP A 538 -15.44 40.83 -16.66
CA ASP A 538 -16.58 41.76 -16.71
C ASP A 538 -16.97 42.30 -15.31
N LEU A 539 -16.32 41.81 -14.25
CA LEU A 539 -16.62 42.21 -12.88
C LEU A 539 -15.89 43.51 -12.53
N GLU A 540 -16.57 44.47 -11.91
CA GLU A 540 -15.97 45.73 -11.48
C GLU A 540 -15.32 45.66 -10.10
N GLN A 541 -15.81 44.78 -9.23
CA GLN A 541 -15.34 44.59 -7.87
C GLN A 541 -15.36 43.12 -7.47
N TRP A 542 -14.63 42.79 -6.40
CA TRP A 542 -14.57 41.44 -5.84
C TRP A 542 -15.08 41.44 -4.41
N ASP A 543 -16.39 41.35 -4.28
CA ASP A 543 -17.15 41.39 -3.03
C ASP A 543 -17.76 40.02 -2.67
N LYS A 544 -18.42 39.92 -1.51
CA LYS A 544 -19.10 38.71 -1.04
C LYS A 544 -20.09 38.18 -2.09
N LYS A 545 -20.89 39.07 -2.67
CA LYS A 545 -21.94 38.73 -3.65
C LYS A 545 -21.34 38.09 -4.91
N THR A 546 -20.19 38.60 -5.35
CA THR A 546 -19.46 38.12 -6.51
C THR A 546 -18.85 36.74 -6.27
N ILE A 547 -18.25 36.53 -5.09
CA ILE A 547 -17.73 35.22 -4.67
C ILE A 547 -18.86 34.18 -4.63
N GLU A 548 -20.02 34.53 -4.05
CA GLU A 548 -21.18 33.62 -3.99
C GLU A 548 -21.77 33.31 -5.36
N SER A 549 -21.89 34.31 -6.25
CA SER A 549 -22.37 34.12 -7.62
C SER A 549 -21.46 33.18 -8.40
N ARG A 550 -20.15 33.37 -8.27
CA ARG A 550 -19.15 32.49 -8.86
C ARG A 550 -19.23 31.08 -8.28
N PHE A 551 -19.35 30.94 -6.96
CA PHE A 551 -19.51 29.65 -6.31
C PHE A 551 -20.70 28.89 -6.88
N LYS A 552 -21.87 29.53 -7.07
CA LYS A 552 -23.06 28.90 -7.67
C LYS A 552 -22.79 28.32 -9.07
N ARG A 553 -22.01 29.04 -9.90
CA ARG A 553 -21.59 28.54 -11.23
C ARG A 553 -20.70 27.30 -11.12
N ILE A 554 -19.72 27.33 -10.21
CA ILE A 554 -18.81 26.20 -9.98
C ILE A 554 -19.57 25.01 -9.40
N ALA A 555 -20.47 25.23 -8.44
CA ALA A 555 -21.32 24.22 -7.83
C ALA A 555 -22.20 23.50 -8.87
N LYS A 556 -22.80 24.23 -9.83
CA LYS A 556 -23.57 23.61 -10.92
C LYS A 556 -22.71 22.65 -11.74
N ARG A 557 -21.48 23.04 -12.09
CA ARG A 557 -20.54 22.17 -12.81
C ARG A 557 -20.06 21.00 -11.93
N PHE A 558 -19.81 21.23 -10.65
CA PHE A 558 -19.45 20.18 -9.70
C PHE A 558 -20.47 19.03 -9.73
N LEU A 559 -21.76 19.33 -9.65
CA LEU A 559 -22.83 18.32 -9.64
C LEU A 559 -22.93 17.54 -10.96
N GLN A 560 -22.47 18.12 -12.07
CA GLN A 560 -22.40 17.43 -13.37
C GLN A 560 -21.20 16.50 -13.48
N ILE A 561 -20.08 16.82 -12.83
CA ILE A 561 -18.85 16.01 -12.84
C ILE A 561 -18.95 14.85 -11.85
N TRP A 562 -19.40 15.12 -10.63
CA TRP A 562 -19.56 14.13 -9.57
C TRP A 562 -21.06 13.96 -9.32
N LYS A 563 -21.72 13.23 -10.22
CA LYS A 563 -23.18 13.06 -10.21
C LYS A 563 -23.64 12.21 -9.04
N LEU A 564 -24.79 12.57 -8.48
CA LEU A 564 -25.55 11.68 -7.61
C LEU A 564 -26.32 10.70 -8.50
N PRO A 565 -26.29 9.38 -8.23
CA PRO A 565 -27.14 8.45 -8.95
C PRO A 565 -28.62 8.82 -8.82
N ASP A 566 -29.31 8.89 -9.95
CA ASP A 566 -30.75 9.09 -10.02
C ASP A 566 -31.42 7.73 -10.26
N VAL A 567 -31.72 7.03 -9.17
CA VAL A 567 -32.38 5.73 -9.21
C VAL A 567 -33.55 5.71 -8.24
N PRO A 568 -34.70 5.12 -8.65
CA PRO A 568 -35.76 4.84 -7.71
C PRO A 568 -35.22 3.86 -6.67
N LEU A 569 -35.15 4.32 -5.43
CA LEU A 569 -35.03 3.43 -4.31
C LEU A 569 -36.43 2.87 -4.08
N GLU A 570 -36.64 1.58 -4.38
CA GLU A 570 -37.73 0.88 -3.71
C GLU A 570 -37.44 1.02 -2.21
N GLU A 571 -38.19 1.91 -1.56
CA GLU A 571 -38.31 1.93 -0.12
C GLU A 571 -38.91 0.58 0.28
N ALA A 572 -38.06 -0.42 0.50
CA ALA A 572 -38.39 -1.32 1.59
C ALA A 572 -38.38 -0.42 2.83
N PRO A 573 -39.51 -0.23 3.53
CA PRO A 573 -39.49 0.46 4.81
C PRO A 573 -38.72 -0.46 5.76
N SER A 574 -37.41 -0.31 5.79
CA SER A 574 -36.64 -0.66 6.97
C SER A 574 -37.06 0.34 8.03
N GLU A 575 -38.06 -0.05 8.83
CA GLU A 575 -38.44 0.66 10.06
C GLU A 575 -37.28 0.65 11.09
N GLU A 576 -36.23 -0.11 10.80
CA GLU A 576 -34.97 -0.13 11.54
C GLU A 576 -34.13 1.11 11.20
N VAL A 577 -33.59 1.72 12.25
CA VAL A 577 -32.71 2.88 12.17
C VAL A 577 -31.39 2.50 12.81
N ASN A 578 -30.29 2.84 12.13
CA ASN A 578 -28.96 2.64 12.71
C ASN A 578 -28.86 3.39 14.05
N ILE A 579 -28.20 2.81 15.06
CA ILE A 579 -28.16 3.41 16.40
C ILE A 579 -27.65 4.86 16.40
N PHE A 580 -26.74 5.23 15.49
CA PHE A 580 -26.20 6.58 15.36
C PHE A 580 -27.24 7.59 14.87
N ASP A 581 -28.18 7.14 14.04
CA ASP A 581 -29.27 7.93 13.48
C ASP A 581 -30.58 7.77 14.29
N ALA A 582 -30.61 6.88 15.29
CA ALA A 582 -31.79 6.59 16.10
C ALA A 582 -32.14 7.75 17.04
N GLU A 583 -33.44 8.03 17.17
CA GLU A 583 -33.98 8.97 18.15
C GLU A 583 -33.63 8.56 19.59
N ASP A 584 -33.70 9.51 20.52
CA ASP A 584 -33.44 9.27 21.95
C ASP A 584 -34.24 8.05 22.46
N PRO A 585 -33.58 7.04 23.05
CA PRO A 585 -34.23 5.80 23.50
C PRO A 585 -35.00 5.98 24.82
N THR A 586 -34.97 7.15 25.45
CA THR A 586 -35.60 7.38 26.75
C THR A 586 -37.11 7.18 26.64
N TYR A 587 -37.68 6.36 27.54
CA TYR A 587 -39.09 5.93 27.57
C TYR A 587 -39.57 5.11 26.36
N LYS A 588 -38.69 4.69 25.45
CA LYS A 588 -39.02 3.84 24.31
C LYS A 588 -38.66 2.39 24.56
N LYS A 589 -39.43 1.48 23.94
CA LYS A 589 -39.13 0.04 23.89
C LYS A 589 -38.66 -0.33 22.50
N LEU A 590 -37.77 -1.30 22.44
CA LEU A 590 -37.30 -1.88 21.19
C LEU A 590 -38.27 -2.99 20.77
N GLU A 591 -38.63 -3.05 19.50
CA GLU A 591 -39.30 -4.21 18.92
C GLU A 591 -38.28 -5.33 18.69
N TYR A 592 -37.13 -4.95 18.14
CA TYR A 592 -35.91 -5.76 18.03
C TYR A 592 -34.72 -4.86 17.72
N ALA A 593 -33.52 -5.43 17.83
CA ALA A 593 -32.27 -4.85 17.30
C ALA A 593 -31.65 -5.83 16.31
N ILE A 594 -30.79 -5.34 15.43
CA ILE A 594 -29.93 -6.15 14.58
C ILE A 594 -28.50 -5.81 14.94
N PHE A 595 -27.73 -6.83 15.30
CA PHE A 595 -26.31 -6.68 15.58
C PHE A 595 -25.52 -7.72 14.78
N PHE A 596 -24.57 -7.30 13.93
CA PHE A 596 -23.83 -8.18 13.01
C PHE A 596 -24.76 -9.09 12.17
N ASP A 597 -25.76 -8.49 11.53
CA ASP A 597 -26.81 -9.19 10.77
C ASP A 597 -27.65 -10.21 11.56
N GLN A 598 -27.46 -10.31 12.89
CA GLN A 598 -28.26 -11.15 13.77
C GLN A 598 -29.42 -10.36 14.38
N LYS A 599 -30.64 -10.85 14.16
CA LYS A 599 -31.85 -10.26 14.77
C LYS A 599 -31.96 -10.64 16.25
N LEU A 600 -31.88 -9.64 17.12
CA LEU A 600 -31.98 -9.72 18.56
C LEU A 600 -33.36 -9.28 19.04
N SER A 601 -34.12 -10.17 19.66
CA SER A 601 -35.48 -9.88 20.18
C SER A 601 -35.46 -9.18 21.55
N PHE A 602 -34.53 -8.25 21.77
CA PHE A 602 -34.44 -7.49 23.02
C PHE A 602 -35.44 -6.34 23.02
N ARG A 603 -36.23 -6.22 24.09
CA ARG A 603 -37.22 -5.13 24.23
C ARG A 603 -36.73 -3.94 25.03
N HIS A 604 -35.70 -4.14 25.85
CA HIS A 604 -35.13 -3.12 26.71
C HIS A 604 -33.68 -2.81 26.31
N VAL A 605 -33.33 -1.53 26.30
CA VAL A 605 -31.98 -1.04 26.01
C VAL A 605 -30.93 -1.64 26.96
N SER A 606 -31.30 -1.97 28.19
CA SER A 606 -30.39 -2.64 29.14
C SER A 606 -29.95 -4.03 28.66
N GLN A 607 -30.84 -4.79 28.01
CA GLN A 607 -30.53 -6.11 27.47
C GLN A 607 -29.63 -6.00 26.24
N LEU A 608 -29.93 -5.03 25.37
CA LEU A 608 -29.10 -4.73 24.21
C LEU A 608 -27.69 -4.30 24.64
N TYR A 609 -27.59 -3.40 25.62
CA TYR A 609 -26.32 -2.93 26.18
C TYR A 609 -25.49 -4.09 26.73
N ASP A 610 -26.10 -4.98 27.51
CA ASP A 610 -25.40 -6.16 28.04
C ASP A 610 -24.81 -7.04 26.92
N HIS A 611 -25.65 -7.41 25.96
CA HIS A 611 -25.25 -8.29 24.86
C HIS A 611 -24.14 -7.68 23.99
N VAL A 612 -24.29 -6.41 23.61
CA VAL A 612 -23.32 -5.70 22.77
C VAL A 612 -21.97 -5.60 23.49
N LEU A 613 -21.94 -5.20 24.77
CA LEU A 613 -20.67 -5.05 25.49
C LEU A 613 -19.92 -6.37 25.66
N LYS A 614 -20.63 -7.48 25.95
CA LYS A 614 -20.01 -8.81 26.04
C LYS A 614 -19.38 -9.23 24.71
N LEU A 615 -20.12 -9.12 23.61
CA LEU A 615 -19.62 -9.53 22.30
C LEU A 615 -18.43 -8.66 21.86
N LEU A 616 -18.51 -7.34 22.03
CA LEU A 616 -17.42 -6.44 21.70
C LEU A 616 -16.17 -6.70 22.56
N PHE A 617 -16.35 -7.05 23.84
CA PHE A 617 -15.22 -7.42 24.72
C PHE A 617 -14.58 -8.74 24.28
N GLU A 618 -15.37 -9.72 23.82
CA GLU A 618 -14.83 -10.98 23.28
C GLU A 618 -14.06 -10.76 21.96
N MET A 619 -14.54 -9.86 21.11
CA MET A 619 -13.90 -9.55 19.83
C MET A 619 -12.56 -8.82 20.00
N GLU A 620 -12.54 -7.73 20.77
CA GLU A 620 -11.33 -6.92 20.98
C GLU A 620 -11.22 -6.43 22.44
N PRO A 621 -10.74 -7.29 23.37
CA PRO A 621 -10.63 -6.95 24.78
C PRO A 621 -9.74 -5.73 25.04
N GLU A 622 -8.67 -5.58 24.25
CA GLU A 622 -7.62 -4.56 24.45
C GLU A 622 -8.19 -3.12 24.45
N ILE A 623 -9.20 -2.85 23.62
CA ILE A 623 -9.79 -1.51 23.47
C ILE A 623 -10.45 -1.02 24.76
N PHE A 624 -11.06 -1.93 25.53
CA PHE A 624 -11.73 -1.62 26.80
C PHE A 624 -10.75 -1.12 27.88
N PHE A 625 -9.46 -1.42 27.75
CA PHE A 625 -8.42 -0.99 28.69
C PHE A 625 -7.80 0.37 28.34
N SER A 626 -8.21 1.01 27.23
CA SER A 626 -7.76 2.37 26.94
C SER A 626 -8.20 3.33 28.07
N PRO A 627 -7.38 4.33 28.46
CA PRO A 627 -7.66 5.18 29.62
C PRO A 627 -9.03 5.89 29.53
N GLU A 628 -9.44 6.28 28.33
CA GLU A 628 -10.72 6.94 28.09
C GLU A 628 -11.90 5.99 28.28
N LEU A 629 -11.85 4.78 27.70
CA LEU A 629 -12.93 3.81 27.80
C LEU A 629 -13.03 3.18 29.18
N SER A 630 -11.90 2.79 29.77
CA SER A 630 -11.86 2.15 31.09
C SER A 630 -12.50 3.07 32.15
N SER A 631 -12.19 4.37 32.10
CA SER A 631 -12.81 5.36 32.97
C SER A 631 -14.30 5.55 32.66
N LYS A 632 -14.67 5.74 31.38
CA LYS A 632 -16.07 5.96 30.97
C LYS A 632 -16.97 4.76 31.25
N LEU A 633 -16.49 3.53 31.09
CA LEU A 633 -17.24 2.29 31.36
C LEU A 633 -17.21 1.90 32.83
N SER A 634 -16.30 2.48 33.62
CA SER A 634 -15.99 2.07 34.99
C SER A 634 -15.59 0.59 35.03
N LEU A 635 -14.64 0.21 34.16
CA LEU A 635 -14.15 -1.16 34.08
C LEU A 635 -13.38 -1.53 35.34
N THR A 636 -13.77 -2.62 36.02
CA THR A 636 -13.12 -3.08 37.26
C THR A 636 -13.17 -4.61 37.38
N GLN A 637 -12.30 -5.16 38.22
CA GLN A 637 -12.32 -6.57 38.63
C GLN A 637 -13.11 -6.78 39.92
N ASP A 638 -13.50 -5.71 40.61
CA ASP A 638 -14.19 -5.73 41.89
C ASP A 638 -15.64 -5.25 41.73
N GLU A 639 -16.57 -6.18 41.83
CA GLU A 639 -18.02 -5.94 41.70
C GLU A 639 -18.52 -4.84 42.66
N SER A 640 -17.91 -4.74 43.85
CA SER A 640 -18.35 -3.83 44.91
C SER A 640 -18.10 -2.34 44.62
N GLN A 641 -17.28 -2.05 43.61
CA GLN A 641 -16.97 -0.68 43.18
C GLN A 641 -18.05 -0.08 42.27
N LEU A 642 -19.02 -0.88 41.84
CA LEU A 642 -20.06 -0.50 40.89
C LEU A 642 -21.42 -0.40 41.58
N ARG A 643 -22.28 0.52 41.11
CA ARG A 643 -23.65 0.63 41.64
C ARG A 643 -24.52 -0.51 41.15
N GLN A 644 -24.37 -0.89 39.88
CA GLN A 644 -24.92 -2.12 39.33
C GLN A 644 -23.86 -2.73 38.42
N ALA A 645 -23.27 -3.83 38.85
CA ALA A 645 -22.24 -4.50 38.08
C ALA A 645 -22.85 -5.31 36.94
N LEU A 646 -22.28 -5.15 35.75
CA LEU A 646 -22.50 -6.01 34.60
C LEU A 646 -21.23 -6.81 34.34
N LYS A 647 -21.32 -8.13 34.49
CA LYS A 647 -20.24 -9.07 34.19
C LYS A 647 -20.07 -9.19 32.68
N ILE A 648 -18.96 -8.72 32.12
CA ILE A 648 -18.67 -8.78 30.67
C ILE A 648 -17.68 -9.89 30.30
N SER A 649 -16.94 -10.44 31.28
CA SER A 649 -16.12 -11.64 31.14
C SER A 649 -16.01 -12.34 32.50
N GLU A 650 -15.28 -13.46 32.59
CA GLU A 650 -15.07 -14.15 33.86
C GLU A 650 -14.37 -13.30 34.94
N THR A 651 -13.65 -12.25 34.55
CA THR A 651 -12.82 -11.45 35.45
C THR A 651 -13.24 -9.98 35.54
N TYR A 652 -13.97 -9.45 34.55
CA TYR A 652 -14.21 -8.02 34.44
C TYR A 652 -15.70 -7.64 34.47
N TYR A 653 -15.97 -6.50 35.12
CA TYR A 653 -17.27 -5.90 35.30
C TYR A 653 -17.28 -4.44 34.83
N VAL A 654 -18.44 -3.95 34.39
CA VAL A 654 -18.68 -2.55 34.00
C VAL A 654 -19.95 -2.01 34.65
N GLU A 655 -20.08 -0.69 34.76
CA GLU A 655 -21.27 -0.05 35.32
C GLU A 655 -22.49 -0.21 34.38
N ALA A 656 -23.62 -0.67 34.93
CA ALA A 656 -24.89 -0.81 34.24
C ALA A 656 -26.03 0.04 34.81
N ASN A 657 -25.83 0.71 35.95
CA ASN A 657 -26.79 1.65 36.53
C ASN A 657 -26.76 2.99 35.77
N LEU A 658 -27.23 2.95 34.53
CA LEU A 658 -27.23 4.05 33.57
C LEU A 658 -28.60 4.16 32.92
N ASP A 659 -29.00 5.38 32.59
CA ASP A 659 -30.17 5.63 31.76
C ASP A 659 -29.97 5.12 30.32
N SER A 660 -31.07 4.95 29.58
CA SER A 660 -31.04 4.41 28.21
C SER A 660 -30.20 5.23 27.25
N ARG A 661 -30.18 6.56 27.39
CA ARG A 661 -29.38 7.45 26.55
C ARG A 661 -27.90 7.26 26.82
N SER A 662 -27.49 7.24 28.08
CA SER A 662 -26.10 6.96 28.49
C SER A 662 -25.62 5.59 27.99
N LYS A 663 -26.49 4.57 27.98
CA LYS A 663 -26.19 3.25 27.40
C LYS A 663 -25.98 3.31 25.89
N PHE A 664 -26.83 4.05 25.15
CA PHE A 664 -26.66 4.27 23.72
C PHE A 664 -25.36 5.00 23.39
N GLU A 665 -25.01 6.06 24.12
CA GLU A 665 -23.77 6.82 23.89
C GLU A 665 -22.52 5.97 24.13
N ARG A 666 -22.53 5.11 25.16
CA ARG A 666 -21.42 4.18 25.42
C ARG A 666 -21.30 3.12 24.33
N MET A 667 -22.42 2.57 23.83
CA MET A 667 -22.41 1.65 22.68
C MET A 667 -21.91 2.34 21.42
N LYS A 668 -22.39 3.55 21.09
CA LYS A 668 -21.91 4.33 19.94
C LYS A 668 -20.42 4.58 20.02
N MET A 669 -19.93 4.99 21.18
CA MET A 669 -18.50 5.23 21.39
C MET A 669 -17.67 3.96 21.18
N LEU A 670 -18.09 2.82 21.74
CA LEU A 670 -17.43 1.52 21.54
C LEU A 670 -17.45 1.10 20.07
N LEU A 671 -18.62 1.19 19.41
CA LEU A 671 -18.77 0.86 18.00
C LEU A 671 -17.90 1.77 17.11
N SER A 672 -17.81 3.07 17.38
CA SER A 672 -16.91 3.96 16.62
C SER A 672 -15.44 3.65 16.84
N LEU A 673 -15.02 3.27 18.05
CA LEU A 673 -13.63 2.91 18.32
C LEU A 673 -13.23 1.58 17.66
N LEU A 674 -14.21 0.68 17.49
CA LEU A 674 -14.04 -0.61 16.81
C LEU A 674 -14.35 -0.54 15.31
N GLU A 675 -14.74 0.63 14.79
CA GLU A 675 -15.18 0.84 13.40
C GLU A 675 -16.39 -0.03 12.99
N LEU A 676 -17.32 -0.28 13.92
CA LEU A 676 -18.52 -1.11 13.78
C LEU A 676 -19.80 -0.27 13.78
N GLU A 677 -19.76 0.98 13.33
CA GLU A 677 -20.90 1.90 13.45
C GLU A 677 -22.17 1.41 12.74
N ASP A 678 -22.00 0.64 11.66
CA ASP A 678 -23.12 0.12 10.86
C ASP A 678 -23.66 -1.22 11.35
N GLU A 679 -22.95 -1.86 12.28
CA GLU A 679 -23.28 -3.22 12.71
C GLU A 679 -24.47 -3.26 13.66
N LEU A 680 -24.89 -2.14 14.25
CA LEU A 680 -26.00 -2.06 15.19
C LEU A 680 -27.13 -1.16 14.68
N SER A 681 -28.26 -1.78 14.35
CA SER A 681 -29.53 -1.10 14.04
C SER A 681 -30.62 -1.46 15.03
N VAL A 682 -31.54 -0.54 15.27
CA VAL A 682 -32.62 -0.71 16.23
C VAL A 682 -33.96 -0.36 15.60
N LYS A 683 -35.01 -1.06 16.00
CA LYS A 683 -36.39 -0.69 15.71
C LYS A 683 -37.13 -0.49 17.02
N TYR A 684 -37.79 0.66 17.16
CA TYR A 684 -38.66 0.91 18.31
C TYR A 684 -40.04 0.25 18.09
N GLU A 685 -40.68 -0.23 19.16
CA GLU A 685 -42.09 -0.62 19.10
C GLU A 685 -42.90 0.62 18.67
N GLY A 686 -43.71 0.48 17.61
CA GLY A 686 -44.63 1.54 17.19
C GLY A 686 -45.59 1.89 18.33
N GLY A 687 -45.77 3.18 18.58
CA GLY A 687 -46.68 3.71 19.61
C GLY A 687 -48.15 3.50 19.29
#